data_AF-A0A1B0DMT2-F1
#
_entry.id   AF-A0A1B0DMT2-F1
#
_cell.length_a   1.000
_cell.length_b   1.000
_cell.length_c   1.000
_cell.angle_alpha   90.00
_cell.angle_beta   90.00
_cell.angle_gamma   90.00
#
_symmetry.space_group_name_H-M   'P 1'
#
loop_
_entity.id
_entity.type
_entity.pdbx_description
1 polymer ?
#
loop_
_entity_poly.entity_id
_entity_poly.type
_entity_poly.pdbx_seq_one_letter_code
_entity_poly.pdbx_strand_id
1 'polypeptide(L)'
;MEQIHQTGAAACEAERPPPCPPSKFRSPTGECNNINHRDWGARGDILLRLFEANYADGRSTPRNSQSSHALPAPEGIVAELQTTTDPNREHPHITAMLPAWGQLLAYDLVDTVTPSLSCCQAINGNRTQEQVALCYVPSSTECQREQMNSVSGYIDGSGLYGATERDFLNLRTLKGGLVNITACARCNEQGAVGALHTILLKEHNRIAKVLSKMNPVWTDTTLFLEARRAITAQIQHITYNEFLPVVLGQQITAKDELRLETSKHFTQYSSINRGGVFNEVAVAALPAFLTMLPAAMMDDSASAEILIRTPALMKTFIPLEKSAEKSWTEIALALQRGRDHGIPAYYEALNLCEAPLSETPQPGSVFGPTLSCLLATQFASLRNSDRFWYENDLPPSSLTLDQLQAVRRVSLSGLLCAAQGVDNNYVEDTLEETTRMPDVEELDTEQIKEALRKAQEDLIARKRFEYEVWLEQGGIDARSPDGTAASFSKANRNALLIANSSLFYELASNEILNTLHRNARKKRQTFDSNILGSFSRGDDFTDSLQNIDVNSLLSGSISPINLEPQCEDLTAPCDASSPFRSMSGYCNNLRSTTLGQSLTVFARLLPPVYEDGISRPRSTSVTGSPLPNPRTISSLIHPDISNLHTRYSLMVMQYAQFLDHDLTMTPIHKGFHESIPNCRSCDSPRTVHPECNPFPVPPRDHYYPEVNVTSGARLCFPFMRSLPGQQTLGPREQVNQNTAFLDASQVYGENWCVANKLRGFSGRLNSTIHPIKGKELLPQSPSHPECKAPSGYCFIAGDGRASEQPALTVIHTIFMREHNRIVEGLRGVNPHWSGDQLFEHARRILIAQNQHITYNEFLPRILSWNAVNLYGLKLLPQGYYKDYNPTCNPAIVTEFAAAAFRIGHSLLRPHIPRLSPNHQPIDPPILLRDGFFKPDIILQPRMVDEISRGLVSTPMETLDQFITGEVTNHLFEDRRVPFSGVDLIALNVQRARDHGIPSYNNYRALCNLKRANDWDDLSREIPPEVIARFKRLYASVDDIDLFPGAMSERPLQGGLVGPTFACIIAIQFRQLRKYPAVRFTEAQLSEIRKTTLAKIFCENLDIPGDMQRAAFDLPSNFLNPRVPCHTMPQIDLSAWRENVVQGCQIGGRHVNVGDSAFPSPCTSCICTNEGAQCASLRITDCAQLAREWPKDVILRDDVCSAQCGLVLQNNNQPTSNIPGLTAPPLHRAARSRSLPVVTFQGFRFPDLTPYIG
;
A
#
# COMPACT_ATOMS: atom_id res chain seq x y z
N MET A 1 38.70 -27.67 -50.20
CA MET A 1 38.29 -29.02 -50.64
C MET A 1 37.89 -29.76 -49.37
N GLU A 2 36.62 -29.68 -48.98
CA GLU A 2 35.51 -30.49 -49.49
C GLU A 2 35.78 -32.00 -49.35
N GLN A 3 34.80 -32.67 -48.74
CA GLN A 3 34.63 -34.11 -48.53
C GLN A 3 35.35 -34.72 -47.32
N ILE A 4 34.60 -34.91 -46.23
CA ILE A 4 33.98 -36.20 -45.90
C ILE A 4 32.76 -35.90 -45.00
N HIS A 5 31.57 -36.27 -45.50
CA HIS A 5 30.29 -36.19 -44.80
C HIS A 5 29.84 -37.61 -44.47
N GLN A 6 29.18 -37.74 -43.32
CA GLN A 6 28.29 -38.83 -42.89
C GLN A 6 28.95 -40.13 -42.41
N THR A 7 29.05 -40.26 -41.08
CA THR A 7 28.32 -41.29 -40.32
C THR A 7 28.28 -40.95 -38.82
N GLY A 8 27.07 -40.89 -38.25
CA GLY A 8 26.82 -41.15 -36.82
C GLY A 8 26.94 -40.00 -35.83
N ALA A 9 25.88 -39.20 -35.69
CA ALA A 9 25.59 -38.52 -34.42
C ALA A 9 24.09 -38.67 -34.16
N ALA A 10 23.73 -39.59 -33.26
CA ALA A 10 22.40 -39.66 -32.71
C ALA A 10 22.07 -38.30 -32.09
N ALA A 11 20.99 -37.68 -32.55
CA ALA A 11 20.45 -36.50 -31.90
C ALA A 11 20.04 -36.90 -30.47
N CYS A 12 20.63 -36.26 -29.46
CA CYS A 12 20.07 -36.24 -28.13
C CYS A 12 18.80 -35.39 -28.16
N GLU A 13 17.70 -35.94 -28.66
CA GLU A 13 16.37 -35.39 -28.37
C GLU A 13 16.10 -35.60 -26.88
N ALA A 14 16.24 -34.55 -26.07
CA ALA A 14 15.79 -34.59 -24.70
C ALA A 14 14.26 -34.73 -24.69
N GLU A 15 13.75 -35.81 -24.10
CA GLU A 15 12.32 -35.99 -23.85
C GLU A 15 11.75 -34.75 -23.15
N ARG A 16 10.57 -34.29 -23.57
CA ARG A 16 9.88 -33.20 -22.86
C ARG A 16 9.68 -33.64 -21.41
N PRO A 17 10.25 -32.93 -20.41
CA PRO A 17 10.14 -33.37 -19.03
C PRO A 17 8.67 -33.38 -18.60
N PRO A 18 8.25 -34.36 -17.79
CA PRO A 18 6.88 -34.45 -17.33
C PRO A 18 6.50 -33.21 -16.49
N PRO A 19 5.22 -32.81 -16.51
CA PRO A 19 4.73 -31.65 -15.76
C PRO A 19 5.00 -31.82 -14.26
N CYS A 20 5.29 -30.69 -13.59
CA CYS A 20 5.61 -30.68 -12.17
C CYS A 20 4.41 -31.13 -11.30
N PRO A 21 4.56 -32.18 -10.47
CA PRO A 21 3.47 -32.62 -9.61
C PRO A 21 3.20 -31.60 -8.48
N PRO A 22 1.94 -31.45 -8.03
CA PRO A 22 1.64 -30.65 -6.86
C PRO A 22 2.29 -31.29 -5.63
N SER A 23 3.27 -30.61 -5.05
CA SER A 23 4.00 -31.06 -3.86
C SER A 23 4.04 -29.96 -2.81
N LYS A 24 3.79 -30.35 -1.56
CA LYS A 24 3.94 -29.53 -0.35
C LYS A 24 5.41 -29.28 -0.01
N PHE A 25 6.29 -30.22 -0.37
CA PHE A 25 7.70 -30.20 0.00
C PHE A 25 8.58 -29.95 -1.22
N ARG A 26 9.65 -29.17 -1.03
CA ARG A 26 10.68 -28.93 -2.04
C ARG A 26 11.52 -30.19 -2.23
N SER A 27 11.78 -30.54 -3.49
CA SER A 27 12.73 -31.60 -3.84
C SER A 27 14.15 -31.24 -3.32
N PRO A 28 15.02 -32.23 -3.06
CA PRO A 28 16.42 -31.96 -2.72
C PRO A 28 17.17 -31.21 -3.82
N THR A 29 16.80 -31.43 -5.08
CA THR A 29 17.46 -30.82 -6.24
C THR A 29 16.94 -29.41 -6.54
N GLY A 30 15.87 -28.95 -5.88
CA GLY A 30 15.21 -27.69 -6.23
C GLY A 30 14.36 -27.74 -7.51
N GLU A 31 14.30 -28.90 -8.19
CA GLU A 31 13.41 -29.10 -9.34
C GLU A 31 11.95 -28.83 -8.98
N CYS A 32 11.21 -28.29 -9.95
CA CYS A 32 9.80 -27.93 -9.80
C CYS A 32 9.53 -26.87 -8.73
N ASN A 33 10.55 -26.09 -8.34
CA ASN A 33 10.28 -24.88 -7.59
C ASN A 33 9.48 -23.89 -8.45
N ASN A 34 9.88 -23.70 -9.71
CA ASN A 34 9.06 -23.04 -10.70
C ASN A 34 8.24 -24.08 -11.48
N ILE A 35 6.91 -23.95 -11.42
CA ILE A 35 5.97 -24.90 -12.04
C ILE A 35 5.95 -24.84 -13.57
N ASN A 36 6.31 -23.69 -14.16
CA ASN A 36 6.35 -23.47 -15.60
C ASN A 36 7.70 -23.88 -16.20
N HIS A 37 8.74 -23.87 -15.37
CA HIS A 37 10.12 -24.13 -15.77
C HIS A 37 10.81 -25.00 -14.70
N ARG A 38 10.71 -26.32 -14.89
CA ARG A 38 11.12 -27.33 -13.91
C ARG A 38 12.57 -27.18 -13.42
N ASP A 39 13.44 -26.80 -14.33
CA ASP A 39 14.89 -26.69 -14.20
C ASP A 39 15.33 -25.36 -13.57
N TRP A 40 14.45 -24.36 -13.49
CA TRP A 40 14.87 -23.03 -13.07
C TRP A 40 15.28 -22.96 -11.59
N GLY A 41 16.56 -22.66 -11.37
CA GLY A 41 17.19 -22.62 -10.05
C GLY A 41 17.38 -24.01 -9.44
N ALA A 42 17.15 -25.08 -10.20
CA ALA A 42 17.45 -26.44 -9.76
C ALA A 42 18.96 -26.68 -9.81
N ARG A 43 19.43 -27.67 -9.04
CA ARG A 43 20.78 -28.20 -9.16
C ARG A 43 21.03 -28.62 -10.61
N GLY A 44 22.14 -28.16 -11.16
CA GLY A 44 22.50 -28.39 -12.56
C GLY A 44 22.05 -27.29 -13.52
N ASP A 45 21.35 -26.27 -13.03
CA ASP A 45 21.03 -25.07 -13.79
C ASP A 45 22.25 -24.11 -13.86
N ILE A 46 22.22 -23.19 -14.82
CA ILE A 46 23.28 -22.18 -14.97
C ILE A 46 23.18 -21.08 -13.90
N LEU A 47 24.33 -20.52 -13.51
CA LEU A 47 24.37 -19.25 -12.81
C LEU A 47 23.82 -18.16 -13.74
N LEU A 48 22.90 -17.34 -13.23
CA LEU A 48 22.33 -16.21 -13.96
C LEU A 48 23.41 -15.14 -14.15
N ARG A 49 23.21 -14.21 -15.07
CA ARG A 49 24.16 -13.11 -15.29
C ARG A 49 23.48 -11.76 -15.20
N LEU A 50 24.13 -10.83 -14.51
CA LEU A 50 23.80 -9.41 -14.56
C LEU A 50 24.47 -8.73 -15.75
N PHE A 51 25.60 -9.27 -16.23
CA PHE A 51 26.34 -8.73 -17.36
C PHE A 51 26.69 -9.79 -18.42
N GLU A 52 26.91 -9.34 -19.65
CA GLU A 52 27.49 -10.20 -20.68
C GLU A 52 28.89 -10.70 -20.29
N ALA A 53 29.22 -11.94 -20.66
CA ALA A 53 30.48 -12.56 -20.27
C ALA A 53 31.67 -11.93 -21.01
N ASN A 54 32.68 -11.51 -20.26
CA ASN A 54 33.91 -10.88 -20.75
C ASN A 54 35.07 -11.89 -20.81
N TYR A 55 34.94 -12.88 -21.69
CA TYR A 55 35.98 -13.85 -22.00
C TYR A 55 37.06 -13.26 -22.91
N ALA A 56 38.33 -13.65 -22.74
CA ALA A 56 39.43 -13.10 -23.53
C ALA A 56 39.33 -13.41 -25.04
N ASP A 57 38.73 -14.55 -25.38
CA ASP A 57 38.41 -14.98 -26.75
C ASP A 57 36.93 -14.73 -27.11
N GLY A 58 36.19 -14.04 -26.24
CA GLY A 58 34.75 -13.82 -26.36
C GLY A 58 33.90 -15.10 -26.21
N ARG A 59 34.48 -16.21 -25.74
CA ARG A 59 33.79 -17.51 -25.65
C ARG A 59 34.00 -18.26 -24.34
N SER A 60 35.23 -18.62 -23.98
CA SER A 60 35.48 -19.51 -22.84
C SER A 60 36.86 -19.33 -22.19
N THR A 61 37.78 -18.63 -22.85
CA THR A 61 39.11 -18.39 -22.30
C THR A 61 39.02 -17.37 -21.17
N PRO A 62 39.53 -17.69 -19.96
CA PRO A 62 39.50 -16.78 -18.82
C PRO A 62 39.94 -15.37 -19.17
N ARG A 63 39.26 -14.38 -18.59
CA ARG A 63 39.50 -12.97 -18.88
C ARG A 63 40.98 -12.60 -18.72
N ASN A 64 41.51 -11.88 -19.70
CA ASN A 64 42.88 -11.35 -19.69
C ASN A 64 42.86 -9.81 -19.80
N SER A 65 44.02 -9.19 -19.63
CA SER A 65 44.19 -7.74 -19.74
C SER A 65 43.91 -7.26 -21.16
N GLN A 66 43.26 -6.11 -21.28
CA GLN A 66 43.05 -5.42 -22.56
C GLN A 66 44.29 -4.61 -23.00
N SER A 67 45.36 -4.58 -22.20
CA SER A 67 46.62 -3.87 -22.49
C SER A 67 47.79 -4.85 -22.70
N SER A 68 48.98 -4.33 -23.01
CA SER A 68 50.21 -5.14 -23.17
C SER A 68 50.73 -5.79 -21.87
N HIS A 69 50.11 -5.52 -20.71
CA HIS A 69 50.52 -6.05 -19.41
C HIS A 69 49.57 -7.17 -18.98
N ALA A 70 50.10 -8.32 -18.55
CA ALA A 70 49.28 -9.41 -18.01
C ALA A 70 48.56 -8.98 -16.72
N LEU A 71 47.38 -9.54 -16.46
CA LEU A 71 46.73 -9.36 -15.16
C LEU A 71 47.61 -9.97 -14.05
N PRO A 72 47.74 -9.34 -12.87
CA PRO A 72 48.52 -9.88 -11.77
C PRO A 72 48.00 -11.26 -11.33
N ALA A 73 48.90 -12.15 -10.87
CA ALA A 73 48.50 -13.43 -10.29
C ALA A 73 47.57 -13.19 -9.07
N PRO A 74 46.45 -13.92 -8.92
CA PRO A 74 45.51 -13.65 -7.83
C PRO A 74 46.11 -13.76 -6.43
N GLU A 75 47.08 -14.66 -6.18
CA GLU A 75 47.83 -14.69 -4.92
C GLU A 75 48.72 -13.46 -4.73
N GLY A 76 49.26 -12.91 -5.82
CA GLY A 76 50.01 -11.65 -5.78
C GLY A 76 49.12 -10.46 -5.41
N ILE A 77 47.85 -10.46 -5.89
CA ILE A 77 46.85 -9.45 -5.50
C ILE A 77 46.52 -9.56 -4.03
N VAL A 78 46.26 -10.79 -3.55
CA VAL A 78 45.98 -11.04 -2.13
C VAL A 78 47.16 -10.64 -1.26
N ALA A 79 48.39 -11.00 -1.64
CA ALA A 79 49.59 -10.65 -0.90
C ALA A 79 49.80 -9.13 -0.82
N GLU A 80 49.64 -8.41 -1.93
CA GLU A 80 49.79 -6.95 -1.96
C GLU A 80 48.72 -6.25 -1.12
N LEU A 81 47.45 -6.63 -1.28
CA LEU A 81 46.36 -6.06 -0.49
C LEU A 81 46.60 -6.29 1.01
N GLN A 82 47.08 -7.48 1.38
CA GLN A 82 47.39 -7.81 2.77
C GLN A 82 48.48 -6.91 3.38
N THR A 83 49.43 -6.39 2.60
CA THR A 83 50.46 -5.46 3.12
C THR A 83 49.91 -4.10 3.53
N THR A 84 48.79 -3.70 2.94
CA THR A 84 48.17 -2.38 3.15
C THR A 84 47.08 -2.38 4.20
N THR A 85 46.82 -3.53 4.81
CA THR A 85 45.66 -3.77 5.66
C THR A 85 46.10 -4.17 7.07
N ASP A 86 45.48 -3.56 8.07
CA ASP A 86 45.67 -3.92 9.46
C ASP A 86 44.90 -5.22 9.78
N PRO A 87 45.59 -6.35 10.05
CA PRO A 87 44.95 -7.64 10.27
C PRO A 87 44.21 -7.74 11.60
N ASN A 88 44.42 -6.80 12.52
CA ASN A 88 43.79 -6.78 13.85
C ASN A 88 42.71 -5.71 13.98
N ARG A 89 42.30 -5.08 12.87
CA ARG A 89 41.30 -4.02 12.89
C ARG A 89 39.89 -4.59 13.00
N GLU A 90 39.41 -4.67 14.23
CA GLU A 90 38.07 -5.14 14.57
C GLU A 90 36.96 -4.13 14.21
N HIS A 91 35.78 -4.65 13.88
CA HIS A 91 34.58 -3.87 13.64
C HIS A 91 33.92 -3.52 14.99
N PRO A 92 33.61 -2.24 15.26
CA PRO A 92 33.19 -1.79 16.60
C PRO A 92 31.82 -2.32 17.07
N HIS A 93 30.98 -2.78 16.14
CA HIS A 93 29.57 -3.11 16.41
C HIS A 93 29.08 -4.42 15.76
N ILE A 94 29.95 -5.19 15.10
CA ILE A 94 29.55 -6.40 14.35
C ILE A 94 30.39 -7.57 14.83
N THR A 95 29.74 -8.69 15.12
CA THR A 95 30.37 -9.93 15.58
C THR A 95 30.68 -10.85 14.40
N ALA A 96 31.57 -11.81 14.61
CA ALA A 96 31.95 -12.83 13.63
C ALA A 96 30.76 -13.72 13.19
N MET A 97 29.62 -13.65 13.90
CA MET A 97 28.36 -14.26 13.48
C MET A 97 27.89 -13.76 12.11
N LEU A 98 28.00 -12.46 11.82
CA LEU A 98 27.54 -11.90 10.54
C LEU A 98 28.24 -12.56 9.34
N PRO A 99 29.58 -12.57 9.25
CA PRO A 99 30.24 -13.24 8.14
C PRO A 99 30.10 -14.77 8.17
N ALA A 100 29.95 -15.39 9.34
CA ALA A 100 29.66 -16.83 9.43
C ALA A 100 28.27 -17.19 8.87
N TRP A 101 27.25 -16.36 9.11
CA TRP A 101 25.92 -16.50 8.48
C TRP A 101 25.98 -16.24 6.97
N GLY A 102 26.81 -15.28 6.53
CA GLY A 102 27.10 -15.07 5.11
C GLY A 102 27.70 -16.30 4.43
N GLN A 103 28.60 -17.04 5.10
CA GLN A 103 29.14 -18.31 4.61
C GLN A 103 28.10 -19.44 4.59
N LEU A 104 27.22 -19.52 5.59
CA LEU A 104 26.10 -20.46 5.59
C LEU A 104 25.24 -20.29 4.34
N LEU A 105 24.88 -19.04 4.00
CA LEU A 105 24.10 -18.72 2.80
C LEU A 105 24.87 -19.00 1.51
N ALA A 106 26.18 -18.78 1.49
CA ALA A 106 27.01 -19.09 0.33
C ALA A 106 27.00 -20.60 0.04
N TYR A 107 27.14 -21.45 1.05
CA TYR A 107 27.07 -22.91 0.90
C TYR A 107 25.67 -23.43 0.53
N ASP A 108 24.63 -22.67 0.86
CA ASP A 108 23.25 -23.03 0.50
C ASP A 108 22.96 -22.71 -0.98
N LEU A 109 23.50 -21.59 -1.46
CA LEU A 109 23.14 -21.02 -2.76
C LEU A 109 24.10 -21.37 -3.89
N VAL A 110 25.39 -21.62 -3.59
CA VAL A 110 26.43 -21.68 -4.62
C VAL A 110 27.40 -22.84 -4.38
N ASP A 111 27.50 -23.70 -5.39
CA ASP A 111 28.60 -24.63 -5.55
C ASP A 111 28.96 -24.71 -7.03
N THR A 112 30.25 -24.58 -7.33
CA THR A 112 30.72 -24.52 -8.72
C THR A 112 31.47 -25.79 -9.04
N VAL A 113 31.02 -26.52 -10.05
CA VAL A 113 31.64 -27.78 -10.44
C VAL A 113 33.00 -27.51 -11.08
N THR A 114 34.07 -27.98 -10.44
CA THR A 114 35.40 -28.02 -11.06
C THR A 114 35.44 -29.24 -11.98
N PRO A 115 35.57 -29.09 -13.31
CA PRO A 115 35.52 -30.24 -14.20
C PRO A 115 36.71 -31.16 -13.91
N SER A 116 36.45 -32.45 -13.65
CA SER A 116 37.53 -33.44 -13.65
C SER A 116 38.17 -33.45 -15.06
N LEU A 117 39.50 -33.55 -15.13
CA LEU A 117 40.28 -33.63 -16.39
C LEU A 117 39.80 -34.73 -17.37
N SER A 118 38.89 -35.61 -16.95
CA SER A 118 38.28 -36.66 -17.78
C SER A 118 37.17 -36.16 -18.72
N CYS A 119 36.66 -34.93 -18.59
CA CYS A 119 35.63 -34.42 -19.51
C CYS A 119 36.17 -34.18 -20.94
N CYS A 120 37.50 -34.06 -21.14
CA CYS A 120 38.14 -33.80 -22.43
C CYS A 120 39.00 -34.95 -22.99
N GLN A 121 39.00 -36.14 -22.38
CA GLN A 121 39.71 -37.31 -22.92
C GLN A 121 38.75 -38.34 -23.54
N ALA A 122 39.05 -38.66 -24.80
CA ALA A 122 38.39 -39.53 -25.77
C ALA A 122 37.35 -40.56 -25.28
N ILE A 123 36.16 -40.43 -25.87
CA ILE A 123 35.22 -41.45 -26.38
C ILE A 123 35.75 -42.89 -26.29
N ASN A 124 35.37 -43.69 -25.26
CA ASN A 124 35.25 -45.16 -25.34
C ASN A 124 34.77 -45.87 -24.04
N GLY A 125 33.94 -45.23 -23.20
CA GLY A 125 33.36 -45.92 -22.03
C GLY A 125 31.93 -45.49 -21.74
N ASN A 126 31.05 -46.46 -21.47
CA ASN A 126 29.67 -46.25 -21.02
C ASN A 126 29.67 -45.35 -19.77
N ARG A 127 29.27 -44.09 -19.94
CA ARG A 127 29.01 -43.16 -18.83
C ARG A 127 27.53 -43.21 -18.46
N THR A 128 27.23 -43.05 -17.17
CA THR A 128 25.84 -42.89 -16.70
C THR A 128 25.31 -41.49 -17.04
N GLN A 129 23.99 -41.32 -17.13
CA GLN A 129 23.34 -40.06 -17.49
C GLN A 129 23.73 -38.89 -16.55
N GLU A 130 24.01 -39.19 -15.27
CA GLU A 130 24.58 -38.25 -14.29
C GLU A 130 25.99 -37.76 -14.63
N GLN A 131 26.83 -38.59 -15.25
CA GLN A 131 28.21 -38.23 -15.60
C GLN A 131 28.30 -37.35 -16.86
N VAL A 132 27.29 -37.40 -17.73
CA VAL A 132 27.21 -36.56 -18.93
C VAL A 132 26.69 -35.16 -18.58
N ALA A 133 25.75 -35.04 -17.62
CA ALA A 133 25.23 -33.77 -17.15
C ALA A 133 26.28 -32.87 -16.46
N LEU A 134 27.37 -33.45 -15.95
CA LEU A 134 28.44 -32.74 -15.25
C LEU A 134 29.50 -32.08 -16.17
N CYS A 135 29.45 -32.30 -17.49
CA CYS A 135 30.55 -31.96 -18.41
C CYS A 135 30.20 -30.91 -19.48
N TYR A 136 29.52 -29.80 -19.15
CA TYR A 136 29.08 -28.66 -20.01
C TYR A 136 27.58 -28.67 -20.34
N VAL A 137 26.93 -27.52 -20.13
CA VAL A 137 25.60 -27.19 -20.69
C VAL A 137 25.80 -26.26 -21.90
N PRO A 138 25.66 -26.73 -23.15
CA PRO A 138 25.61 -25.84 -24.30
C PRO A 138 24.17 -25.32 -24.46
N SER A 139 23.97 -24.00 -24.41
CA SER A 139 22.73 -23.37 -24.89
C SER A 139 22.99 -22.60 -26.19
N SER A 140 22.01 -22.65 -27.08
CA SER A 140 22.09 -22.39 -28.50
C SER A 140 22.16 -20.90 -28.89
N THR A 141 22.82 -20.66 -30.03
CA THR A 141 22.93 -19.48 -30.92
C THR A 141 24.13 -18.53 -30.80
N GLU A 142 24.79 -18.39 -29.64
CA GLU A 142 26.12 -17.74 -29.52
C GLU A 142 26.98 -18.48 -28.48
N CYS A 143 28.15 -19.00 -28.87
CA CYS A 143 28.92 -19.99 -28.09
C CYS A 143 29.76 -19.38 -26.95
N GLN A 144 29.14 -18.85 -25.89
CA GLN A 144 29.83 -18.47 -24.65
C GLN A 144 29.67 -19.55 -23.56
N ARG A 145 30.73 -19.78 -22.77
CA ARG A 145 30.76 -20.78 -21.69
C ARG A 145 29.93 -20.27 -20.51
N GLU A 146 28.96 -21.07 -20.08
CA GLU A 146 28.17 -20.81 -18.88
C GLU A 146 28.54 -21.77 -17.75
N GLN A 147 28.41 -21.29 -16.52
CA GLN A 147 28.82 -22.01 -15.32
C GLN A 147 27.59 -22.59 -14.64
N MET A 148 27.67 -23.87 -14.32
CA MET A 148 26.58 -24.61 -13.70
C MET A 148 26.71 -24.56 -12.18
N ASN A 149 25.56 -24.40 -11.50
CA ASN A 149 25.46 -24.51 -10.05
C ASN A 149 25.20 -25.98 -9.66
N SER A 150 26.05 -26.58 -8.82
CA SER A 150 25.87 -27.97 -8.35
C SER A 150 24.97 -28.11 -7.12
N VAL A 151 24.42 -27.01 -6.60
CA VAL A 151 23.37 -26.97 -5.57
C VAL A 151 22.15 -26.23 -6.10
N SER A 152 21.05 -26.23 -5.34
CA SER A 152 19.88 -25.43 -5.72
C SER A 152 20.20 -23.93 -5.59
N GLY A 153 19.58 -23.10 -6.43
CA GLY A 153 19.71 -21.66 -6.37
C GLY A 153 18.71 -20.99 -5.42
N TYR A 154 18.30 -21.67 -4.35
CA TYR A 154 17.30 -21.19 -3.39
C TYR A 154 17.80 -21.35 -1.95
N ILE A 155 17.28 -20.54 -1.03
CA ILE A 155 17.56 -20.69 0.40
C ILE A 155 16.69 -21.83 0.92
N ASP A 156 17.17 -23.07 0.84
CA ASP A 156 16.41 -24.29 1.11
C ASP A 156 17.12 -25.32 1.99
N GLY A 157 18.25 -24.93 2.56
CA GLY A 157 19.08 -25.78 3.41
C GLY A 157 19.84 -26.86 2.64
N SER A 158 20.02 -26.75 1.32
CA SER A 158 20.96 -27.55 0.53
C SER A 158 22.35 -27.65 1.17
N GLY A 159 22.85 -26.60 1.82
CA GLY A 159 24.13 -26.63 2.56
C GLY A 159 24.11 -27.51 3.82
N LEU A 160 22.92 -27.74 4.39
CA LEU A 160 22.69 -28.54 5.61
C LEU A 160 22.31 -29.99 5.31
N TYR A 161 21.37 -30.18 4.38
CA TYR A 161 20.75 -31.46 4.08
C TYR A 161 21.35 -32.14 2.84
N GLY A 162 22.13 -31.41 2.04
CA GLY A 162 22.63 -31.83 0.73
C GLY A 162 21.65 -31.52 -0.40
N ALA A 163 22.12 -31.61 -1.65
CA ALA A 163 21.36 -31.19 -2.84
C ALA A 163 20.85 -32.38 -3.68
N THR A 164 20.93 -33.61 -3.15
CA THR A 164 20.45 -34.83 -3.80
C THR A 164 19.63 -35.71 -2.84
N GLU A 165 18.75 -36.56 -3.38
CA GLU A 165 18.00 -37.54 -2.57
C GLU A 165 18.94 -38.49 -1.79
N ARG A 166 20.10 -38.81 -2.37
CA ARG A 166 21.10 -39.64 -1.71
C ARG A 166 21.63 -38.95 -0.44
N ASP A 167 21.84 -37.64 -0.49
CA ASP A 167 22.32 -36.88 0.66
C ASP A 167 21.28 -36.86 1.79
N PHE A 168 20.00 -36.67 1.44
CA PHE A 168 18.90 -36.75 2.40
C PHE A 168 18.86 -38.11 3.10
N LEU A 169 18.97 -39.20 2.33
CA LEU A 169 18.93 -40.56 2.88
C LEU A 169 20.14 -40.85 3.77
N ASN A 170 21.33 -40.39 3.38
CA ASN A 170 22.56 -40.58 4.16
C ASN A 170 22.51 -39.83 5.50
N LEU A 171 21.90 -38.65 5.52
CA LEU A 171 21.79 -37.82 6.72
C LEU A 171 20.71 -38.34 7.70
N ARG A 172 19.70 -39.07 7.22
CA ARG A 172 18.56 -39.52 8.06
C ARG A 172 18.92 -40.75 8.90
N THR A 173 18.41 -40.76 10.14
CA THR A 173 18.43 -41.96 11.00
C THR A 173 17.31 -42.95 10.66
N LEU A 174 16.35 -42.53 9.82
CA LEU A 174 15.12 -43.23 9.47
C LEU A 174 14.23 -43.58 10.68
N LYS A 175 14.40 -42.85 11.79
CA LYS A 175 13.61 -43.01 13.02
C LYS A 175 13.14 -41.66 13.55
N GLY A 176 11.82 -41.48 13.61
CA GLY A 176 11.18 -40.31 14.25
C GLY A 176 11.46 -38.97 13.57
N GLY A 177 11.85 -38.98 12.29
CA GLY A 177 12.24 -37.81 11.52
C GLY A 177 13.62 -37.27 11.87
N LEU A 178 14.45 -38.01 12.63
CA LEU A 178 15.74 -37.52 13.14
C LEU A 178 16.87 -37.66 12.13
N VAL A 179 17.82 -36.73 12.20
CA VAL A 179 19.07 -36.70 11.41
C VAL A 179 20.29 -37.08 12.25
N ASN A 180 21.24 -37.76 11.60
CA ASN A 180 22.54 -38.08 12.16
C ASN A 180 23.52 -36.93 11.90
N ILE A 181 23.72 -36.08 12.91
CA ILE A 181 24.58 -34.88 12.79
C ILE A 181 26.02 -35.24 12.40
N THR A 182 26.53 -36.41 12.79
CA THR A 182 27.90 -36.82 12.41
C THR A 182 28.04 -37.17 10.92
N ALA A 183 26.92 -37.43 10.23
CA ALA A 183 26.87 -37.68 8.78
C ALA A 183 26.78 -36.39 7.95
N CYS A 184 26.65 -35.22 8.58
CA CYS A 184 26.64 -33.93 7.90
C CYS A 184 28.06 -33.54 7.47
N ALA A 185 28.26 -33.36 6.16
CA ALA A 185 29.57 -33.08 5.57
C ALA A 185 30.21 -31.79 6.13
N ARG A 186 29.43 -30.72 6.24
CA ARG A 186 29.89 -29.40 6.71
C ARG A 186 29.97 -29.30 8.23
N CYS A 187 29.30 -30.19 8.97
CA CYS A 187 29.32 -30.17 10.44
C CYS A 187 30.66 -30.62 11.02
N ASN A 188 31.47 -31.34 10.22
CA ASN A 188 32.82 -31.76 10.57
C ASN A 188 33.89 -30.76 10.10
N GLU A 189 33.51 -29.65 9.46
CA GLU A 189 34.47 -28.58 9.15
C GLU A 189 34.90 -27.85 10.42
N GLN A 190 36.19 -27.55 10.49
CA GLN A 190 36.76 -26.77 11.58
C GLN A 190 36.25 -25.32 11.51
N GLY A 191 36.14 -24.67 12.67
CA GLY A 191 35.78 -23.26 12.75
C GLY A 191 34.27 -22.95 12.82
N ALA A 192 33.98 -21.67 12.65
CA ALA A 192 32.66 -21.06 12.84
C ALA A 192 31.51 -21.71 12.05
N VAL A 193 31.78 -22.11 10.81
CA VAL A 193 30.72 -22.54 9.89
C VAL A 193 30.23 -23.95 10.22
N GLY A 194 31.13 -24.88 10.60
CA GLY A 194 30.73 -26.22 11.03
C GLY A 194 29.93 -26.22 12.34
N ALA A 195 30.23 -25.28 13.25
CA ALA A 195 29.45 -25.07 14.47
C ALA A 195 28.00 -24.63 14.18
N LEU A 196 27.79 -23.72 13.22
CA LEU A 196 26.44 -23.28 12.81
C LEU A 196 25.64 -24.41 12.16
N HIS A 197 26.24 -25.20 11.27
CA HIS A 197 25.57 -26.35 10.65
C HIS A 197 25.15 -27.39 11.70
N THR A 198 26.03 -27.65 12.66
CA THR A 198 25.74 -28.54 13.79
C THR A 198 24.54 -28.05 14.61
N ILE A 199 24.45 -26.75 14.89
CA ILE A 199 23.36 -26.17 15.67
C ILE A 199 22.02 -26.25 14.94
N LEU A 200 21.98 -25.92 13.65
CA LEU A 200 20.76 -26.00 12.86
C LEU A 200 20.22 -27.44 12.75
N LEU A 201 21.10 -28.45 12.68
CA LEU A 201 20.68 -29.86 12.72
C LEU A 201 20.30 -30.36 14.12
N LYS A 202 20.85 -29.76 15.19
CA LYS A 202 20.33 -29.99 16.56
C LYS A 202 18.92 -29.45 16.70
N GLU A 203 18.65 -28.26 16.16
CA GLU A 203 17.32 -27.65 16.16
C GLU A 203 16.33 -28.48 15.33
N HIS A 204 16.76 -29.00 14.17
CA HIS A 204 15.96 -29.97 13.39
C HIS A 204 15.53 -31.15 14.26
N ASN A 205 16.48 -31.79 14.95
CA ASN A 205 16.21 -32.94 15.81
C ASN A 205 15.31 -32.58 17.01
N ARG A 206 15.39 -31.34 17.53
CA ARG A 206 14.49 -30.85 18.58
C ARG A 206 13.06 -30.74 18.06
N ILE A 207 12.87 -30.09 16.91
CA ILE A 207 11.56 -29.91 16.27
C ILE A 207 10.95 -31.26 15.91
N ALA A 208 11.72 -32.18 15.31
CA ALA A 208 11.25 -33.52 14.95
C ALA A 208 10.72 -34.30 16.18
N LYS A 209 11.41 -34.23 17.33
CA LYS A 209 10.96 -34.85 18.59
C LYS A 209 9.66 -34.26 19.12
N VAL A 210 9.46 -32.95 18.97
CA VAL A 210 8.22 -32.27 19.37
C VAL A 210 7.08 -32.68 18.43
N LEU A 211 7.31 -32.62 17.12
CA LEU A 211 6.32 -33.02 16.12
C LEU A 211 5.92 -34.49 16.26
N SER A 212 6.85 -35.40 16.57
CA SER A 212 6.55 -36.82 16.75
C SER A 212 5.65 -37.09 17.97
N LYS A 213 5.78 -36.27 19.03
CA LYS A 213 4.91 -36.36 20.22
C LYS A 213 3.51 -35.81 19.93
N MET A 214 3.43 -34.69 19.21
CA MET A 214 2.16 -34.05 18.86
C MET A 214 1.39 -34.82 17.78
N ASN A 215 2.10 -35.53 16.89
CA ASN A 215 1.53 -36.26 15.77
C ASN A 215 2.02 -37.72 15.73
N PRO A 216 1.51 -38.60 16.63
CA PRO A 216 2.00 -39.97 16.76
C PRO A 216 1.78 -40.84 15.50
N VAL A 217 0.89 -40.43 14.61
CA VAL A 217 0.54 -41.15 13.36
C VAL A 217 1.41 -40.74 12.16
N TRP A 218 2.26 -39.73 12.29
CA TRP A 218 3.11 -39.28 11.18
C TRP A 218 4.27 -40.25 10.95
N THR A 219 4.56 -40.51 9.68
CA THR A 219 5.70 -41.35 9.29
C THR A 219 7.03 -40.62 9.52
N ASP A 220 8.12 -41.38 9.59
CA ASP A 220 9.48 -40.82 9.66
C ASP A 220 9.74 -39.79 8.55
N THR A 221 9.32 -40.10 7.31
CA THR A 221 9.48 -39.20 6.16
C THR A 221 8.67 -37.92 6.32
N THR A 222 7.43 -37.99 6.82
CA THR A 222 6.61 -36.80 7.07
C THR A 222 7.24 -35.92 8.15
N LEU A 223 7.69 -36.52 9.25
CA LEU A 223 8.35 -35.81 10.35
C LEU A 223 9.63 -35.11 9.88
N PHE A 224 10.48 -35.80 9.11
CA PHE A 224 11.70 -35.25 8.53
C PHE A 224 11.42 -34.07 7.60
N LEU A 225 10.46 -34.21 6.68
CA LEU A 225 10.15 -33.16 5.69
C LEU A 225 9.50 -31.93 6.34
N GLU A 226 8.65 -32.09 7.36
CA GLU A 226 8.09 -30.96 8.12
C GLU A 226 9.15 -30.27 8.99
N ALA A 227 10.04 -31.03 9.65
CA ALA A 227 11.15 -30.46 10.41
C ALA A 227 12.13 -29.70 9.50
N ARG A 228 12.48 -30.25 8.32
CA ARG A 228 13.28 -29.56 7.30
C ARG A 228 12.62 -28.27 6.85
N ARG A 229 11.31 -28.30 6.57
CA ARG A 229 10.53 -27.12 6.16
C ARG A 229 10.53 -26.04 7.23
N ALA A 230 10.41 -26.41 8.51
CA ALA A 230 10.51 -25.46 9.62
C ALA A 230 11.90 -24.81 9.73
N ILE A 231 12.98 -25.59 9.64
CA ILE A 231 14.36 -25.06 9.65
C ILE A 231 14.61 -24.13 8.47
N THR A 232 14.15 -24.51 7.27
CA THR A 232 14.28 -23.68 6.07
C THR A 232 13.57 -22.34 6.26
N ALA A 233 12.37 -22.35 6.83
CA ALA A 233 11.62 -21.14 7.14
C ALA A 233 12.33 -20.25 8.18
N GLN A 234 12.96 -20.86 9.20
CA GLN A 234 13.77 -20.12 10.18
C GLN A 234 14.99 -19.46 9.53
N ILE A 235 15.72 -20.16 8.66
CA ILE A 235 16.89 -19.62 7.94
C ILE A 235 16.47 -18.46 7.04
N GLN A 236 15.38 -18.63 6.27
CA GLN A 236 14.82 -17.58 5.43
C GLN A 236 14.39 -16.36 6.26
N HIS A 237 13.70 -16.57 7.38
CA HIS A 237 13.26 -15.50 8.28
C HIS A 237 14.45 -14.73 8.86
N ILE A 238 15.40 -15.41 9.51
CA ILE A 238 16.60 -14.78 10.11
C ILE A 238 17.39 -14.01 9.05
N THR A 239 17.50 -14.56 7.83
CA THR A 239 18.25 -13.91 6.75
C THR A 239 17.66 -12.55 6.37
N TYR A 240 16.34 -12.44 6.24
CA TYR A 240 15.71 -11.19 5.82
C TYR A 240 15.37 -10.26 6.99
N ASN A 241 15.19 -10.81 8.20
CA ASN A 241 14.85 -10.06 9.41
C ASN A 241 16.08 -9.47 10.11
N GLU A 242 17.18 -10.22 10.18
CA GLU A 242 18.35 -9.87 10.99
C GLU A 242 19.60 -9.62 10.13
N PHE A 243 19.88 -10.50 9.15
CA PHE A 243 21.11 -10.41 8.37
C PHE A 243 21.09 -9.29 7.31
N LEU A 244 20.09 -9.25 6.43
CA LEU A 244 20.04 -8.25 5.34
C LEU A 244 19.99 -6.78 5.82
N PRO A 245 19.25 -6.40 6.87
CA PRO A 245 19.26 -5.02 7.37
C PRO A 245 20.65 -4.53 7.80
N VAL A 246 21.47 -5.42 8.36
CA VAL A 246 22.85 -5.12 8.77
C VAL A 246 23.77 -5.04 7.55
N VAL A 247 23.61 -5.96 6.60
CA VAL A 247 24.44 -6.04 5.39
C VAL A 247 24.20 -4.84 4.45
N LEU A 248 22.93 -4.52 4.19
CA LEU A 248 22.50 -3.55 3.18
C LEU A 248 22.23 -2.16 3.76
N GLY A 249 21.93 -2.06 5.06
CA GLY A 249 21.40 -0.86 5.69
C GLY A 249 19.89 -0.73 5.49
N GLN A 250 19.20 -0.19 6.51
CA GLN A 250 17.73 -0.15 6.56
C GLN A 250 17.09 0.59 5.37
N GLN A 251 17.76 1.61 4.83
CA GLN A 251 17.28 2.39 3.68
C GLN A 251 17.21 1.55 2.40
N ILE A 252 18.25 0.74 2.12
CA ILE A 252 18.31 -0.10 0.92
C ILE A 252 17.32 -1.26 1.06
N THR A 253 17.27 -1.90 2.24
CA THR A 253 16.31 -2.97 2.52
C THR A 253 14.85 -2.51 2.38
N ALA A 254 14.55 -1.25 2.70
CA ALA A 254 13.23 -0.65 2.47
C ALA A 254 12.98 -0.29 1.00
N LYS A 255 13.98 0.27 0.30
CA LYS A 255 13.89 0.66 -1.11
C LYS A 255 13.63 -0.52 -2.03
N ASP A 256 14.34 -1.64 -1.82
CA ASP A 256 14.24 -2.85 -2.65
C ASP A 256 13.18 -3.84 -2.13
N GLU A 257 12.30 -3.36 -1.24
CA GLU A 257 11.17 -4.11 -0.67
C GLU A 257 11.57 -5.40 0.08
N LEU A 258 12.82 -5.53 0.54
CA LEU A 258 13.36 -6.73 1.18
C LEU A 258 12.91 -6.89 2.65
N ARG A 259 12.29 -5.87 3.24
CA ARG A 259 11.76 -5.94 4.61
C ARG A 259 10.56 -6.90 4.69
N LEU A 260 10.56 -7.76 5.69
CA LEU A 260 9.49 -8.73 5.93
C LEU A 260 8.23 -8.05 6.49
N GLU A 261 7.06 -8.52 6.05
CA GLU A 261 5.76 -8.04 6.53
C GLU A 261 5.34 -8.81 7.80
N THR A 262 4.91 -8.12 8.85
CA THR A 262 4.69 -8.75 10.16
C THR A 262 3.33 -9.46 10.30
N SER A 263 2.35 -9.18 9.44
CA SER A 263 0.95 -9.60 9.64
C SER A 263 0.32 -10.40 8.50
N LYS A 264 1.02 -10.62 7.38
CA LYS A 264 0.44 -11.26 6.17
C LYS A 264 1.41 -12.20 5.48
N HIS A 265 0.87 -13.09 4.66
CA HIS A 265 1.67 -13.87 3.72
C HIS A 265 2.29 -12.96 2.64
N PHE A 266 3.46 -13.33 2.15
CA PHE A 266 4.12 -12.69 1.02
C PHE A 266 3.37 -13.00 -0.28
N THR A 267 3.17 -11.98 -1.11
CA THR A 267 2.29 -12.07 -2.29
C THR A 267 2.93 -11.67 -3.62
N GLN A 268 4.25 -11.43 -3.64
CA GLN A 268 4.95 -11.01 -4.86
C GLN A 268 5.67 -12.16 -5.59
N TYR A 269 5.56 -13.41 -5.11
CA TYR A 269 6.04 -14.57 -5.86
C TYR A 269 5.37 -14.63 -7.25
N SER A 270 6.16 -14.94 -8.28
CA SER A 270 5.64 -15.19 -9.61
C SER A 270 6.44 -16.25 -10.37
N SER A 271 5.75 -17.18 -11.03
CA SER A 271 6.37 -18.23 -11.84
C SER A 271 6.93 -17.74 -13.18
N ILE A 272 6.76 -16.45 -13.52
CA ILE A 272 7.49 -15.83 -14.64
C ILE A 272 8.90 -15.38 -14.25
N ASN A 273 9.19 -15.26 -12.95
CA ASN A 273 10.49 -14.82 -12.48
C ASN A 273 11.51 -15.96 -12.61
N ARG A 274 12.67 -15.65 -13.19
CA ARG A 274 13.78 -16.59 -13.31
C ARG A 274 14.46 -16.76 -11.95
N GLY A 275 14.27 -17.92 -11.32
CA GLY A 275 14.99 -18.28 -10.11
C GLY A 275 16.42 -18.76 -10.40
N GLY A 276 17.32 -18.54 -9.45
CA GLY A 276 18.75 -18.86 -9.56
C GLY A 276 19.64 -17.81 -8.90
N VAL A 277 20.95 -18.05 -8.96
CA VAL A 277 21.97 -17.15 -8.39
C VAL A 277 22.73 -16.46 -9.50
N PHE A 278 22.90 -15.15 -9.40
CA PHE A 278 23.72 -14.35 -10.28
C PHE A 278 25.20 -14.69 -10.08
N ASN A 279 25.90 -14.92 -11.18
CA ASN A 279 27.28 -15.33 -11.23
C ASN A 279 28.20 -14.29 -10.57
N GLU A 280 27.90 -13.01 -10.78
CA GLU A 280 28.58 -11.89 -10.13
C GLU A 280 28.48 -11.95 -8.61
N VAL A 281 27.32 -12.34 -8.08
CA VAL A 281 27.10 -12.46 -6.64
C VAL A 281 27.79 -13.71 -6.10
N ALA A 282 27.72 -14.82 -6.84
CA ALA A 282 28.33 -16.10 -6.50
C ALA A 282 29.85 -16.02 -6.33
N VAL A 283 30.57 -15.30 -7.20
CA VAL A 283 32.04 -15.28 -7.21
C VAL A 283 32.66 -13.98 -6.68
N ALA A 284 31.86 -12.93 -6.44
CA ALA A 284 32.37 -11.67 -5.88
C ALA A 284 31.70 -11.28 -4.55
N ALA A 285 30.37 -11.17 -4.51
CA ALA A 285 29.69 -10.61 -3.33
C ALA A 285 29.62 -11.57 -2.13
N LEU A 286 29.31 -12.85 -2.35
CA LEU A 286 29.28 -13.85 -1.26
C LEU A 286 30.67 -14.17 -0.69
N PRO A 287 31.75 -14.30 -1.49
CA PRO A 287 33.10 -14.45 -0.95
C PRO A 287 33.60 -13.27 -0.11
N ALA A 288 33.03 -12.07 -0.27
CA ALA A 288 33.44 -10.88 0.49
C ALA A 288 33.28 -11.07 2.01
N PHE A 289 32.32 -11.89 2.47
CA PHE A 289 32.14 -12.18 3.89
C PHE A 289 33.36 -12.89 4.53
N LEU A 290 34.15 -13.64 3.76
CA LEU A 290 35.38 -14.28 4.27
C LEU A 290 36.42 -13.25 4.74
N THR A 291 36.40 -12.03 4.21
CA THR A 291 37.33 -10.96 4.58
C THR A 291 37.04 -10.33 5.95
N MET A 292 35.92 -10.70 6.56
CA MET A 292 35.49 -10.21 7.86
C MET A 292 35.65 -11.26 8.97
N LEU A 293 36.05 -12.49 8.63
CA LEU A 293 36.27 -13.55 9.62
C LEU A 293 37.64 -13.41 10.28
N PRO A 294 37.72 -13.30 11.62
CA PRO A 294 38.99 -13.38 12.33
C PRO A 294 39.69 -14.71 12.12
N ALA A 295 41.03 -14.72 12.09
CA ALA A 295 41.83 -15.93 11.95
C ALA A 295 41.49 -17.01 13.01
N ALA A 296 41.24 -16.59 14.25
CA ALA A 296 40.83 -17.49 15.34
C ALA A 296 39.48 -18.20 15.10
N MET A 297 38.64 -17.68 14.21
CA MET A 297 37.35 -18.30 13.83
C MET A 297 37.48 -19.33 12.70
N MET A 298 38.66 -19.41 12.07
CA MET A 298 39.00 -20.40 11.04
C MET A 298 39.75 -21.62 11.62
N ASP A 299 40.22 -21.56 12.87
CA ASP A 299 40.96 -22.62 13.56
C ASP A 299 40.09 -23.39 14.59
N ASP A 300 40.60 -24.51 15.13
CA ASP A 300 39.93 -25.56 15.95
C ASP A 300 39.16 -25.10 17.20
N SER A 301 39.25 -23.83 17.58
CA SER A 301 38.69 -23.30 18.83
C SER A 301 37.24 -22.79 18.72
N ALA A 302 36.67 -22.63 17.52
CA ALA A 302 35.42 -21.90 17.35
C ALA A 302 34.17 -22.72 17.70
N SER A 303 33.41 -22.25 18.69
CA SER A 303 32.04 -22.67 18.99
C SER A 303 31.07 -21.53 18.65
N ALA A 304 29.77 -21.79 18.57
CA ALA A 304 28.81 -20.73 18.30
C ALA A 304 28.71 -19.68 19.42
N GLU A 305 29.12 -20.00 20.64
CA GLU A 305 29.27 -19.02 21.73
C GLU A 305 30.40 -18.04 21.43
N ILE A 306 31.49 -18.54 20.89
CA ILE A 306 32.66 -17.75 20.51
C ILE A 306 32.32 -16.82 19.34
N LEU A 307 31.44 -17.23 18.42
CA LEU A 307 30.99 -16.40 17.29
C LEU A 307 30.23 -15.13 17.70
N ILE A 308 29.46 -15.18 18.79
CA ILE A 308 28.69 -14.02 19.27
C ILE A 308 29.60 -13.04 20.04
N ARG A 309 30.68 -13.53 20.66
CA ARG A 309 31.59 -12.72 21.50
C ARG A 309 32.80 -12.17 20.76
N THR A 310 33.13 -12.73 19.59
CA THR A 310 34.29 -12.30 18.81
C THR A 310 33.85 -11.22 17.82
N PRO A 311 34.46 -10.03 17.84
CA PRO A 311 34.22 -9.00 16.82
C PRO A 311 34.59 -9.51 15.42
N ALA A 312 33.80 -9.14 14.42
CA ALA A 312 34.20 -9.31 13.02
C ALA A 312 35.37 -8.38 12.70
N LEU A 313 36.17 -8.71 11.70
CA LEU A 313 37.18 -7.79 11.19
C LEU A 313 36.52 -6.76 10.26
N MET A 314 37.07 -5.54 10.23
CA MET A 314 36.79 -4.61 9.14
C MET A 314 37.26 -5.27 7.82
N LYS A 315 36.66 -4.89 6.68
CA LYS A 315 36.83 -5.51 5.34
C LYS A 315 38.25 -5.48 4.74
N THR A 316 39.26 -5.28 5.57
CA THR A 316 40.66 -5.19 5.26
C THR A 316 41.39 -6.51 5.50
N PHE A 317 40.81 -7.50 6.18
CA PHE A 317 41.51 -8.77 6.40
C PHE A 317 41.37 -9.74 5.23
N ILE A 318 42.48 -10.35 4.77
CA ILE A 318 42.44 -11.40 3.76
C ILE A 318 43.03 -12.70 4.35
N PRO A 319 42.27 -13.81 4.36
CA PRO A 319 42.77 -15.10 4.83
C PRO A 319 43.98 -15.57 4.01
N LEU A 320 45.07 -15.92 4.71
CA LEU A 320 46.29 -16.47 4.11
C LEU A 320 46.34 -18.01 4.11
N GLU A 321 45.44 -18.66 4.86
CA GLU A 321 45.40 -20.12 4.94
C GLU A 321 44.92 -20.71 3.61
N LYS A 322 45.74 -21.61 3.07
CA LYS A 322 45.35 -22.49 1.96
C LYS A 322 44.57 -23.64 2.59
N SER A 323 43.34 -23.90 2.14
CA SER A 323 42.61 -25.07 2.62
C SER A 323 43.38 -26.34 2.27
N ALA A 324 43.32 -27.36 3.14
CA ALA A 324 44.17 -28.56 3.08
C ALA A 324 44.08 -29.34 1.75
N GLU A 325 43.11 -29.05 0.89
CA GLU A 325 42.89 -29.68 -0.42
C GLU A 325 43.06 -28.73 -1.63
N LYS A 326 43.41 -27.45 -1.46
CA LYS A 326 43.48 -26.46 -2.57
C LYS A 326 44.79 -25.68 -2.61
N SER A 327 45.34 -25.47 -3.83
CA SER A 327 46.59 -24.73 -4.07
C SER A 327 46.50 -23.21 -3.87
N TRP A 328 45.28 -22.67 -3.71
CA TRP A 328 44.91 -21.25 -3.65
C TRP A 328 44.27 -20.90 -2.30
N THR A 329 44.38 -19.65 -1.83
CA THR A 329 43.52 -19.14 -0.74
C THR A 329 42.09 -18.93 -1.26
N GLU A 330 41.08 -18.94 -0.39
CA GLU A 330 39.67 -18.85 -0.84
C GLU A 330 39.35 -17.52 -1.56
N ILE A 331 39.97 -16.40 -1.15
CA ILE A 331 39.85 -15.12 -1.88
C ILE A 331 40.59 -15.15 -3.22
N ALA A 332 41.79 -15.76 -3.28
CA ALA A 332 42.50 -15.92 -4.55
C ALA A 332 41.73 -16.83 -5.53
N LEU A 333 41.05 -17.86 -5.00
CA LEU A 333 40.17 -18.73 -5.76
C LEU A 333 38.93 -17.99 -6.28
N ALA A 334 38.30 -17.13 -5.46
CA ALA A 334 37.19 -16.28 -5.89
C ALA A 334 37.59 -15.33 -7.03
N LEU A 335 38.76 -14.68 -6.91
CA LEU A 335 39.34 -13.85 -7.98
C LEU A 335 39.60 -14.65 -9.26
N GLN A 336 40.15 -15.85 -9.14
CA GLN A 336 40.42 -16.70 -10.29
C GLN A 336 39.13 -17.22 -10.93
N ARG A 337 38.12 -17.58 -10.13
CA ARG A 337 36.78 -17.94 -10.62
C ARG A 337 36.11 -16.77 -11.33
N GLY A 338 36.22 -15.55 -10.81
CA GLY A 338 35.73 -14.35 -11.50
C GLY A 338 36.35 -14.19 -12.91
N ARG A 339 37.64 -14.48 -13.06
CA ARG A 339 38.31 -14.48 -14.38
C ARG A 339 37.86 -15.64 -15.26
N ASP A 340 37.76 -16.85 -14.71
CA ASP A 340 37.31 -18.07 -15.42
C ASP A 340 35.82 -18.02 -15.82
N HIS A 341 35.01 -17.26 -15.09
CA HIS A 341 33.59 -17.07 -15.35
C HIS A 341 33.33 -15.89 -16.30
N GLY A 342 34.37 -15.16 -16.68
CA GLY A 342 34.26 -13.98 -17.55
C GLY A 342 33.54 -12.81 -16.89
N ILE A 343 33.70 -12.61 -15.57
CA ILE A 343 33.07 -11.46 -14.89
C ILE A 343 33.69 -10.15 -15.38
N PRO A 344 32.87 -9.15 -15.80
CA PRO A 344 33.37 -7.86 -16.28
C PRO A 344 34.15 -7.05 -15.25
N ALA A 345 34.69 -5.91 -15.70
CA ALA A 345 35.45 -5.02 -14.83
C ALA A 345 34.54 -4.35 -13.80
N TYR A 346 35.09 -4.02 -12.64
CA TYR A 346 34.37 -3.37 -11.55
C TYR A 346 33.61 -2.09 -11.96
N TYR A 347 34.11 -1.32 -12.95
CA TYR A 347 33.40 -0.12 -13.41
C TYR A 347 32.03 -0.42 -14.06
N GLU A 348 31.83 -1.61 -14.62
CA GLU A 348 30.52 -2.01 -15.16
C GLU A 348 29.50 -2.18 -14.02
N ALA A 349 29.95 -2.66 -12.86
CA ALA A 349 29.13 -2.76 -11.65
C ALA A 349 28.80 -1.39 -11.05
N LEU A 350 29.74 -0.44 -11.08
CA LEU A 350 29.48 0.95 -10.69
C LEU A 350 28.35 1.59 -11.52
N ASN A 351 28.36 1.34 -12.84
CA ASN A 351 27.33 1.86 -13.75
C ASN A 351 25.96 1.22 -13.50
N LEU A 352 25.90 -0.11 -13.31
CA LEU A 352 24.64 -0.81 -13.02
C LEU A 352 23.98 -0.31 -11.73
N CYS A 353 24.80 -0.04 -10.71
CA CYS A 353 24.35 0.32 -9.38
C CYS A 353 24.26 1.83 -9.13
N GLU A 354 24.52 2.66 -10.16
CA GLU A 354 24.57 4.14 -10.06
C GLU A 354 25.41 4.63 -8.86
N ALA A 355 26.48 3.89 -8.53
CA ALA A 355 27.23 4.12 -7.31
C ALA A 355 28.17 5.33 -7.46
N PRO A 356 28.23 6.24 -6.45
CA PRO A 356 29.24 7.29 -6.45
C PRO A 356 30.65 6.66 -6.42
N LEU A 357 31.67 7.38 -6.88
CA LEU A 357 33.06 6.91 -6.88
C LEU A 357 33.60 6.54 -5.47
N SER A 358 32.86 6.84 -4.40
CA SER A 358 33.17 6.47 -3.01
C SER A 358 32.44 5.18 -2.60
N GLU A 359 33.19 4.10 -2.41
CA GLU A 359 32.70 2.80 -1.87
C GLU A 359 32.62 2.76 -0.34
N THR A 360 32.62 3.92 0.30
CA THR A 360 32.38 4.04 1.73
C THR A 360 30.97 3.55 2.05
N PRO A 361 30.80 2.59 3.00
CA PRO A 361 29.48 2.16 3.44
C PRO A 361 28.62 3.34 3.89
N GLN A 362 27.34 3.30 3.55
CA GLN A 362 26.39 4.29 4.05
C GLN A 362 26.15 4.05 5.55
N PRO A 363 25.71 5.06 6.33
CA PRO A 363 25.39 4.86 7.74
C PRO A 363 24.43 3.68 7.94
N GLY A 364 24.88 2.67 8.68
CA GLY A 364 24.10 1.45 8.97
C GLY A 364 24.23 0.30 7.95
N SER A 365 25.02 0.43 6.87
CA SER A 365 25.36 -0.71 6.00
C SER A 365 26.76 -1.24 6.29
N VAL A 366 26.92 -2.56 6.20
CA VAL A 366 28.25 -3.17 6.25
C VAL A 366 28.95 -2.94 4.92
N PHE A 367 28.30 -3.20 3.78
CA PHE A 367 28.93 -3.06 2.45
C PHE A 367 28.81 -1.68 1.82
N GLY A 368 29.73 -1.38 0.90
CA GLY A 368 29.67 -0.18 0.07
C GLY A 368 28.54 -0.28 -0.97
N PRO A 369 28.15 0.83 -1.61
CA PRO A 369 26.98 0.90 -2.49
C PRO A 369 26.91 -0.21 -3.56
N THR A 370 28.03 -0.58 -4.17
CA THR A 370 28.04 -1.59 -5.25
C THR A 370 27.73 -2.98 -4.74
N LEU A 371 28.40 -3.43 -3.67
CA LEU A 371 28.15 -4.75 -3.09
C LEU A 371 26.74 -4.83 -2.47
N SER A 372 26.27 -3.75 -1.85
CA SER A 372 24.89 -3.68 -1.33
C SER A 372 23.86 -3.80 -2.44
N CYS A 373 24.04 -3.11 -3.57
CA CYS A 373 23.17 -3.21 -4.74
C CYS A 373 23.12 -4.64 -5.34
N LEU A 374 24.27 -5.30 -5.52
CA LEU A 374 24.35 -6.67 -6.04
C LEU A 374 23.64 -7.68 -5.12
N LEU A 375 23.86 -7.56 -3.81
CA LEU A 375 23.21 -8.42 -2.81
C LEU A 375 21.71 -8.14 -2.75
N ALA A 376 21.28 -6.88 -2.72
CA ALA A 376 19.86 -6.53 -2.72
C ALA A 376 19.13 -7.10 -3.94
N THR A 377 19.73 -6.98 -5.12
CA THR A 377 19.22 -7.55 -6.37
C THR A 377 19.09 -9.07 -6.29
N GLN A 378 20.11 -9.77 -5.77
CA GLN A 378 20.06 -11.22 -5.59
C GLN A 378 18.94 -11.66 -4.66
N PHE A 379 18.86 -11.08 -3.45
CA PHE A 379 17.88 -11.51 -2.46
C PHE A 379 16.45 -11.13 -2.87
N ALA A 380 16.25 -10.02 -3.58
CA ALA A 380 14.94 -9.68 -4.13
C ALA A 380 14.51 -10.72 -5.17
N SER A 381 15.43 -11.10 -6.07
CA SER A 381 15.20 -12.15 -7.07
C SER A 381 14.90 -13.51 -6.43
N LEU A 382 15.65 -13.91 -5.40
CA LEU A 382 15.44 -15.17 -4.68
C LEU A 382 14.04 -15.25 -4.07
N ARG A 383 13.64 -14.24 -3.30
CA ARG A 383 12.32 -14.22 -2.65
C ARG A 383 11.18 -14.26 -3.68
N ASN A 384 11.28 -13.44 -4.72
CA ASN A 384 10.21 -13.25 -5.69
C ASN A 384 10.08 -14.40 -6.70
N SER A 385 11.09 -15.25 -6.83
CA SER A 385 11.09 -16.44 -7.68
C SER A 385 10.91 -17.76 -6.92
N ASP A 386 10.90 -17.71 -5.58
CA ASP A 386 10.83 -18.90 -4.76
C ASP A 386 9.40 -19.29 -4.35
N ARG A 387 8.89 -20.41 -4.90
CA ARG A 387 7.55 -20.90 -4.58
C ARG A 387 7.42 -21.38 -3.14
N PHE A 388 8.48 -21.94 -2.56
CA PHE A 388 8.47 -22.35 -1.15
C PHE A 388 9.07 -21.30 -0.21
N TRP A 389 9.08 -20.02 -0.62
CA TRP A 389 9.31 -18.93 0.32
C TRP A 389 8.33 -19.03 1.50
N TYR A 390 8.83 -19.00 2.74
CA TYR A 390 8.06 -19.41 3.91
C TYR A 390 6.81 -18.56 4.17
N GLU A 391 6.80 -17.31 3.72
CA GLU A 391 5.65 -16.42 3.85
C GLU A 391 4.64 -16.59 2.70
N ASN A 392 4.92 -17.36 1.64
CA ASN A 392 3.96 -17.52 0.53
C ASN A 392 2.66 -18.18 0.97
N ASP A 393 1.53 -17.66 0.48
CA ASP A 393 0.24 -18.34 0.56
C ASP A 393 -0.08 -19.14 -0.72
N LEU A 394 0.74 -20.17 -0.97
CA LEU A 394 0.58 -21.08 -2.11
C LEU A 394 0.34 -22.51 -1.62
N PRO A 395 -0.92 -22.96 -1.48
CA PRO A 395 -1.23 -24.35 -1.17
C PRO A 395 -0.69 -25.29 -2.28
N PRO A 396 -0.17 -26.48 -1.93
CA PRO A 396 -0.14 -27.09 -0.60
C PRO A 396 1.11 -26.71 0.23
N SER A 397 2.00 -25.85 -0.29
CA SER A 397 3.27 -25.44 0.33
C SER A 397 3.16 -24.30 1.35
N SER A 398 2.00 -23.64 1.48
CA SER A 398 1.81 -22.53 2.42
C SER A 398 1.84 -22.98 3.88
N LEU A 399 2.50 -22.18 4.73
CA LEU A 399 2.39 -22.31 6.18
C LEU A 399 1.07 -21.69 6.64
N THR A 400 0.43 -22.27 7.64
CA THR A 400 -0.73 -21.62 8.28
C THR A 400 -0.27 -20.33 8.97
N LEU A 401 -1.20 -19.41 9.25
CA LEU A 401 -0.85 -18.16 9.91
C LEU A 401 -0.22 -18.39 11.30
N ASP A 402 -0.69 -19.40 12.04
CA ASP A 402 -0.10 -19.79 13.33
C ASP A 402 1.33 -20.33 13.17
N GLN A 403 1.58 -21.14 12.13
CA GLN A 403 2.92 -21.62 11.82
C GLN A 403 3.85 -20.48 11.41
N LEU A 404 3.33 -19.51 10.65
CA LEU A 404 4.06 -18.32 10.23
C LEU A 404 4.42 -17.43 11.43
N GLN A 405 3.47 -17.22 12.36
CA GLN A 405 3.73 -16.52 13.61
C GLN A 405 4.76 -17.25 14.47
N ALA A 406 4.74 -18.58 14.50
CA ALA A 406 5.75 -19.36 15.21
C ALA A 406 7.16 -19.17 14.60
N VAL A 407 7.27 -19.13 13.28
CA VAL A 407 8.55 -18.83 12.59
C VAL A 407 9.01 -17.40 12.85
N ARG A 408 8.10 -16.42 12.82
CA ARG A 408 8.41 -14.99 13.06
C ARG A 408 8.86 -14.66 14.48
N ARG A 409 8.65 -15.57 15.43
CA ARG A 409 9.16 -15.45 16.81
C ARG A 409 10.59 -15.99 16.96
N VAL A 410 11.13 -16.64 15.94
CA VAL A 410 12.47 -17.21 15.99
C VAL A 410 13.49 -16.13 15.69
N SER A 411 14.37 -15.84 16.64
CA SER A 411 15.59 -15.08 16.42
C SER A 411 16.81 -15.99 16.30
N LEU A 412 17.87 -15.51 15.66
CA LEU A 412 19.13 -16.26 15.55
C LEU A 412 19.69 -16.66 16.91
N SER A 413 19.76 -15.71 17.82
CA SER A 413 20.14 -15.90 19.22
C SER A 413 19.23 -16.88 19.97
N GLY A 414 17.91 -16.83 19.78
CA GLY A 414 16.98 -17.76 20.40
C GLY A 414 17.23 -19.20 19.93
N LEU A 415 17.53 -19.37 18.65
CA LEU A 415 17.93 -20.64 18.05
C LEU A 415 19.27 -21.15 18.65
N LEU A 416 20.26 -20.27 18.79
CA LEU A 416 21.56 -20.61 19.39
C LEU A 416 21.42 -21.08 20.84
N CYS A 417 20.59 -20.41 21.63
CA CYS A 417 20.33 -20.78 23.02
C CYS A 417 19.56 -22.10 23.15
N ALA A 418 18.52 -22.30 22.33
CA ALA A 418 17.74 -23.55 22.33
C ALA A 418 18.60 -24.79 21.97
N ALA A 419 19.58 -24.62 21.09
CA ALA A 419 20.46 -25.71 20.66
C ALA A 419 21.53 -26.12 21.70
N GLN A 420 21.78 -25.28 22.71
CA GLN A 420 22.76 -25.53 23.77
C GLN A 420 22.14 -26.15 25.04
N GLY A 421 20.83 -26.32 25.10
CA GLY A 421 20.15 -26.97 26.24
C GLY A 421 20.19 -26.13 27.53
N VAL A 422 20.39 -24.82 27.40
CA VAL A 422 20.30 -23.87 28.52
C VAL A 422 18.81 -23.64 28.80
N ASP A 423 18.38 -23.93 30.02
CA ASP A 423 17.01 -23.68 30.47
C ASP A 423 16.63 -22.22 30.21
N ASN A 424 15.39 -21.99 29.74
CA ASN A 424 14.87 -20.73 29.19
C ASN A 424 14.93 -19.50 30.13
N ASN A 425 15.48 -19.64 31.34
CA ASN A 425 15.60 -18.57 32.33
C ASN A 425 16.89 -17.72 32.20
N TYR A 426 17.80 -18.05 31.27
CA TYR A 426 19.05 -17.27 31.06
C TYR A 426 19.09 -16.51 29.73
N VAL A 427 18.08 -16.70 28.88
CA VAL A 427 18.01 -16.15 27.50
C VAL A 427 17.09 -14.94 27.42
N GLU A 428 16.22 -14.76 28.42
CA GLU A 428 15.47 -13.50 28.61
C GLU A 428 16.39 -12.33 29.00
N ASP A 429 17.61 -12.58 29.50
CA ASP A 429 18.49 -11.51 29.98
C ASP A 429 19.58 -11.03 28.98
N THR A 430 19.82 -11.71 27.85
CA THR A 430 20.95 -11.36 26.94
C THR A 430 20.61 -11.19 25.46
N LEU A 431 19.39 -11.55 25.05
CA LEU A 431 18.79 -11.15 23.76
C LEU A 431 18.21 -9.73 23.76
N GLU A 432 18.25 -9.19 24.95
CA GLU A 432 17.80 -7.91 25.36
C GLU A 432 18.77 -6.78 24.96
N GLU A 433 19.90 -7.05 24.27
CA GLU A 433 20.95 -6.02 24.10
C GLU A 433 21.34 -5.60 22.67
N THR A 434 20.72 -6.09 21.58
CA THR A 434 21.18 -5.71 20.20
C THR A 434 20.12 -5.33 19.15
N THR A 435 18.84 -5.37 19.48
CA THR A 435 17.79 -4.58 18.78
C THR A 435 17.20 -3.49 19.65
N ARG A 436 17.81 -3.22 20.79
CA ARG A 436 17.30 -2.24 21.72
C ARG A 436 17.92 -0.89 21.42
N MET A 437 17.06 0.05 21.05
CA MET A 437 17.30 1.42 21.47
C MET A 437 17.60 1.35 22.97
N PRO A 438 18.66 1.99 23.49
CA PRO A 438 19.10 1.87 24.88
C PRO A 438 18.00 2.16 25.93
N ASP A 439 16.86 2.71 25.50
CA ASP A 439 15.70 2.99 26.33
C ASP A 439 14.69 1.81 26.46
N VAL A 440 14.65 0.83 25.54
CA VAL A 440 13.79 -0.38 25.71
C VAL A 440 14.48 -1.42 26.62
N GLU A 441 15.79 -1.30 26.83
CA GLU A 441 16.57 -2.17 27.74
C GLU A 441 16.15 -2.09 29.20
N GLU A 442 15.51 -0.98 29.55
CA GLU A 442 15.13 -0.69 30.93
C GLU A 442 13.71 -1.17 31.28
N LEU A 443 13.04 -1.93 30.41
CA LEU A 443 11.67 -2.42 30.59
C LEU A 443 11.61 -3.95 30.70
N ASP A 444 11.58 -4.44 31.94
CA ASP A 444 11.26 -5.82 32.27
C ASP A 444 9.77 -6.13 31.95
N THR A 445 9.48 -7.37 31.59
CA THR A 445 8.13 -7.89 31.38
C THR A 445 7.21 -7.60 32.58
N GLU A 446 7.73 -7.62 33.81
CA GLU A 446 6.95 -7.23 34.99
C GLU A 446 6.62 -5.73 35.03
N GLN A 447 7.50 -4.85 34.52
CA GLN A 447 7.21 -3.42 34.39
C GLN A 447 6.16 -3.15 33.31
N ILE A 448 6.16 -3.92 32.22
CA ILE A 448 5.10 -3.86 31.19
C ILE A 448 3.76 -4.34 31.77
N LYS A 449 3.73 -5.47 32.50
CA LYS A 449 2.52 -5.94 33.18
C LYS A 449 2.01 -4.94 34.21
N GLU A 450 2.90 -4.33 34.98
CA GLU A 450 2.55 -3.29 35.95
C GLU A 450 1.99 -2.05 35.26
N ALA A 451 2.59 -1.62 34.14
CA ALA A 451 2.07 -0.51 33.34
C ALA A 451 0.68 -0.82 32.76
N LEU A 452 0.45 -2.05 32.28
CA LEU A 452 -0.87 -2.50 31.81
C LEU A 452 -1.90 -2.56 32.96
N ARG A 453 -1.50 -3.07 34.13
CA ARG A 453 -2.36 -3.12 35.33
C ARG A 453 -2.75 -1.71 35.77
N LYS A 454 -1.78 -0.79 35.83
CA LYS A 454 -2.03 0.60 36.18
C LYS A 454 -2.88 1.32 35.13
N ALA A 455 -2.66 1.07 33.83
CA ALA A 455 -3.50 1.60 32.78
C ALA A 455 -4.96 1.14 32.91
N GLN A 456 -5.19 -0.11 33.33
CA GLN A 456 -6.53 -0.62 33.63
C GLN A 456 -7.16 0.08 34.85
N GLU A 457 -6.39 0.29 35.91
CA GLU A 457 -6.84 1.05 37.09
C GLU A 457 -7.17 2.51 36.74
N ASP A 458 -6.30 3.18 35.98
CA ASP A 458 -6.49 4.56 35.52
C ASP A 458 -7.72 4.68 34.61
N LEU A 459 -7.96 3.70 33.73
CA LEU A 459 -9.16 3.65 32.90
C LEU A 459 -10.44 3.47 33.74
N ILE A 460 -10.41 2.62 34.76
CA ILE A 460 -11.54 2.43 35.68
C ILE A 460 -11.79 3.71 36.51
N ALA A 461 -10.72 4.32 37.02
CA ALA A 461 -10.80 5.57 37.77
C ALA A 461 -11.36 6.71 36.91
N ARG A 462 -10.90 6.82 35.66
CA ARG A 462 -11.42 7.77 34.68
C ARG A 462 -12.91 7.56 34.40
N LYS A 463 -13.34 6.31 34.15
CA LYS A 463 -14.78 6.00 33.96
C LYS A 463 -15.60 6.34 35.19
N ARG A 464 -15.10 6.10 36.40
CA ARG A 464 -15.78 6.48 37.64
C ARG A 464 -15.91 8.00 37.75
N PHE A 465 -14.82 8.73 37.52
CA PHE A 465 -14.81 10.20 37.53
C PHE A 465 -15.80 10.79 36.52
N GLU A 466 -15.75 10.32 35.27
CA GLU A 466 -16.66 10.76 34.21
C GLU A 466 -18.14 10.48 34.58
N TYR A 467 -18.43 9.37 35.28
CA TYR A 467 -19.79 9.06 35.76
C TYR A 467 -20.24 9.99 36.89
N GLU A 468 -19.38 10.24 37.87
CA GLU A 468 -19.65 11.13 39.01
C GLU A 468 -19.89 12.57 38.53
N VAL A 469 -19.03 13.08 37.64
CA VAL A 469 -19.19 14.41 37.04
C VAL A 469 -20.48 14.49 36.22
N TRP A 470 -20.80 13.42 35.47
CA TRP A 470 -22.05 13.38 34.71
C TRP A 470 -23.28 13.40 35.64
N LEU A 471 -23.26 12.71 36.78
CA LEU A 471 -24.36 12.76 37.77
C LEU A 471 -24.56 14.16 38.36
N GLU A 472 -23.47 14.90 38.58
CA GLU A 472 -23.52 16.24 39.18
C GLU A 472 -23.85 17.34 38.16
N GLN A 473 -23.22 17.33 36.99
CA GLN A 473 -23.23 18.42 36.01
C GLN A 473 -24.08 18.12 34.76
N GLY A 474 -24.34 16.84 34.46
CA GLY A 474 -25.05 16.42 33.26
C GLY A 474 -24.30 16.70 31.96
N GLY A 475 -25.04 16.78 30.85
CA GLY A 475 -24.52 17.20 29.54
C GLY A 475 -25.14 18.52 29.10
N ILE A 476 -24.46 19.22 28.18
CA ILE A 476 -25.01 20.45 27.59
C ILE A 476 -26.01 20.14 26.47
N ASP A 477 -26.94 21.06 26.26
CA ASP A 477 -27.86 21.02 25.12
C ASP A 477 -27.09 21.05 23.80
N ALA A 478 -27.30 20.07 22.93
CA ALA A 478 -26.70 19.99 21.60
C ALA A 478 -27.06 21.19 20.70
N ARG A 479 -28.14 21.91 21.00
CA ARG A 479 -28.55 23.14 20.29
C ARG A 479 -27.82 24.39 20.77
N SER A 480 -27.16 24.35 21.94
CA SER A 480 -26.29 25.43 22.39
C SER A 480 -25.10 25.58 21.44
N PRO A 481 -24.45 26.77 21.33
CA PRO A 481 -23.29 26.95 20.45
C PRO A 481 -22.15 25.95 20.71
N ASP A 482 -21.79 25.75 21.97
CA ASP A 482 -20.77 24.78 22.39
C ASP A 482 -21.23 23.33 22.11
N GLY A 483 -22.51 23.02 22.37
CA GLY A 483 -23.10 21.71 22.12
C GLY A 483 -23.18 21.35 20.64
N THR A 484 -23.46 22.33 19.78
CA THR A 484 -23.49 22.14 18.32
C THR A 484 -22.09 21.86 17.78
N ALA A 485 -21.08 22.58 18.26
CA ALA A 485 -19.68 22.32 17.88
C ALA A 485 -19.24 20.88 18.23
N ALA A 486 -19.73 20.34 19.35
CA ALA A 486 -19.45 18.97 19.76
C ALA A 486 -20.36 17.92 19.09
N SER A 487 -21.61 18.25 18.80
CA SER A 487 -22.54 17.33 18.12
C SER A 487 -22.24 17.20 16.63
N PHE A 488 -21.68 18.24 16.01
CA PHE A 488 -21.25 18.23 14.61
C PHE A 488 -20.28 17.08 14.29
N SER A 489 -19.38 16.73 15.22
CA SER A 489 -18.44 15.60 15.10
C SER A 489 -18.89 14.38 15.92
N LYS A 490 -20.19 14.05 15.87
CA LYS A 490 -20.78 12.96 16.67
C LYS A 490 -20.13 11.60 16.36
N ALA A 491 -19.66 10.96 17.42
CA ALA A 491 -19.25 9.57 17.38
C ALA A 491 -20.45 8.64 17.21
N ASN A 492 -20.33 7.65 16.32
CA ASN A 492 -21.22 6.50 16.33
C ASN A 492 -20.79 5.51 17.44
N ARG A 493 -21.68 4.58 17.79
CA ARG A 493 -21.44 3.64 18.88
C ARG A 493 -20.19 2.78 18.68
N ASN A 494 -19.94 2.34 17.45
CA ASN A 494 -18.77 1.54 17.11
C ASN A 494 -17.46 2.32 17.28
N ALA A 495 -17.43 3.60 16.90
CA ALA A 495 -16.27 4.47 17.12
C ALA A 495 -15.99 4.65 18.63
N LEU A 496 -17.03 4.79 19.46
CA LEU A 496 -16.88 4.86 20.93
C LEU A 496 -16.35 3.53 21.52
N LEU A 497 -16.78 2.38 20.98
CA LEU A 497 -16.25 1.07 21.39
C LEU A 497 -14.76 0.93 21.06
N ILE A 498 -14.36 1.33 19.84
CA ILE A 498 -12.95 1.38 19.43
C ILE A 498 -12.17 2.29 20.39
N ALA A 499 -12.64 3.53 20.60
CA ALA A 499 -11.94 4.49 21.45
C ALA A 499 -11.75 4.02 22.90
N ASN A 500 -12.73 3.33 23.48
CA ASN A 500 -12.61 2.77 24.83
C ASN A 500 -11.47 1.76 24.96
N SER A 501 -11.23 0.96 23.92
CA SER A 501 -10.09 0.05 23.86
C SER A 501 -8.79 0.80 23.56
N SER A 502 -8.81 1.79 22.67
CA SER A 502 -7.63 2.59 22.30
C SER A 502 -7.08 3.42 23.46
N LEU A 503 -7.95 3.93 24.34
CA LEU A 503 -7.55 4.63 25.56
C LEU A 503 -6.70 3.77 26.49
N PHE A 504 -6.96 2.46 26.56
CA PHE A 504 -6.13 1.55 27.36
C PHE A 504 -4.69 1.53 26.84
N TYR A 505 -4.51 1.37 25.52
CA TYR A 505 -3.18 1.39 24.90
C TYR A 505 -2.48 2.74 25.06
N GLU A 506 -3.22 3.85 25.00
CA GLU A 506 -2.68 5.19 25.25
C GLU A 506 -2.14 5.33 26.68
N LEU A 507 -2.94 4.93 27.68
CA LEU A 507 -2.56 5.01 29.10
C LEU A 507 -1.37 4.10 29.40
N ALA A 508 -1.37 2.88 28.86
CA ALA A 508 -0.26 1.94 29.01
C ALA A 508 1.04 2.50 28.41
N SER A 509 0.97 3.08 27.20
CA SER A 509 2.14 3.67 26.55
C SER A 509 2.73 4.85 27.34
N ASN A 510 1.86 5.69 27.89
CA ASN A 510 2.25 6.79 28.77
C ASN A 510 2.91 6.29 30.07
N GLU A 511 2.39 5.24 30.70
CA GLU A 511 2.99 4.71 31.92
C GLU A 511 4.35 4.05 31.67
N ILE A 512 4.51 3.36 30.53
CA ILE A 512 5.78 2.80 30.08
C ILE A 512 6.83 3.92 29.95
N LEU A 513 6.51 5.00 29.23
CA LEU A 513 7.40 6.16 29.10
C LEU A 513 7.72 6.82 30.44
N ASN A 514 6.72 6.99 31.31
CA ASN A 514 6.93 7.59 32.63
C ASN A 514 7.83 6.73 33.52
N THR A 515 7.78 5.41 33.37
CA THR A 515 8.63 4.47 34.09
C THR A 515 10.09 4.59 33.63
N LEU A 516 10.31 4.65 32.31
CA LEU A 516 11.62 4.92 31.73
C LEU A 516 12.21 6.25 32.18
N HIS A 517 11.43 7.34 32.10
CA HIS A 517 11.88 8.65 32.57
C HIS A 517 12.25 8.66 34.07
N ARG A 518 11.54 7.88 34.91
CA ARG A 518 11.87 7.73 36.33
C ARG A 518 13.19 6.96 36.53
N ASN A 519 13.42 5.91 35.76
CA ASN A 519 14.65 5.13 35.80
C ASN A 519 15.86 5.97 35.35
N ALA A 520 15.74 6.70 34.24
CA ALA A 520 16.75 7.63 33.76
C ALA A 520 17.06 8.76 34.76
N ARG A 521 16.04 9.33 35.44
CA ARG A 521 16.24 10.36 36.48
C ARG A 521 16.97 9.81 37.73
N LYS A 522 16.66 8.58 38.15
CA LYS A 522 17.37 7.93 39.26
C LYS A 522 18.85 7.71 38.91
N LYS A 523 19.16 7.26 37.68
CA LYS A 523 20.54 7.10 37.19
C LYS A 523 21.30 8.44 37.11
N ARG A 524 20.63 9.55 36.80
CA ARG A 524 21.24 10.90 36.80
C ARG A 524 21.55 11.45 38.20
N GLN A 525 20.86 11.01 39.25
CA GLN A 525 21.16 11.44 40.63
C GLN A 525 22.33 10.67 41.25
N THR A 526 22.74 9.55 40.67
CA THR A 526 23.82 8.68 41.17
C THR A 526 25.15 8.80 40.43
N PHE A 527 25.19 9.41 39.23
CA PHE A 527 26.41 9.56 38.41
C PHE A 527 26.67 11.02 37.99
N ASP A 528 27.94 11.44 38.04
CA ASP A 528 28.41 12.82 37.82
C ASP A 528 28.16 13.30 36.37
N SER A 529 27.73 14.55 36.27
CA SER A 529 27.12 15.13 35.07
C SER A 529 28.16 15.52 34.03
N ASN A 530 28.30 14.76 32.92
CA ASN A 530 28.83 15.28 31.63
C ASN A 530 28.67 14.40 30.37
N ILE A 531 27.90 13.29 30.36
CA ILE A 531 27.86 12.36 29.20
C ILE A 531 26.46 12.17 28.57
N LEU A 532 25.43 12.96 28.91
CA LEU A 532 24.05 12.63 28.49
C LEU A 532 23.26 13.82 27.93
N GLY A 533 23.71 14.31 26.77
CA GLY A 533 22.99 15.28 25.93
C GLY A 533 22.02 14.66 24.90
N SER A 534 21.87 13.33 24.84
CA SER A 534 21.16 12.65 23.74
C SER A 534 19.71 12.21 24.06
N PHE A 535 19.18 12.50 25.24
CA PHE A 535 17.82 12.10 25.66
C PHE A 535 16.70 13.00 25.11
N SER A 536 16.74 13.41 23.84
CA SER A 536 15.75 14.35 23.29
C SER A 536 15.29 14.07 21.86
N ARG A 537 15.24 12.79 21.45
CA ARG A 537 14.43 12.38 20.30
C ARG A 537 13.56 11.20 20.70
N GLY A 538 12.43 11.51 21.34
CA GLY A 538 11.46 10.53 21.85
C GLY A 538 10.66 9.81 20.77
N ASP A 539 10.70 10.27 19.52
CA ASP A 539 9.81 9.79 18.45
C ASP A 539 10.15 8.37 17.97
N ASP A 540 11.44 8.02 17.84
CA ASP A 540 11.86 6.68 17.37
C ASP A 540 11.51 5.57 18.38
N PHE A 541 11.54 5.90 19.68
CA PHE A 541 11.18 4.95 20.75
C PHE A 541 9.67 4.72 20.82
N THR A 542 8.87 5.80 20.75
CA THR A 542 7.42 5.67 20.86
C THR A 542 6.81 4.96 19.67
N ASP A 543 7.33 5.17 18.46
CA ASP A 543 6.97 4.40 17.27
C ASP A 543 7.32 2.91 17.43
N SER A 544 8.43 2.60 18.09
CA SER A 544 8.84 1.23 18.36
C SER A 544 7.92 0.48 19.33
N LEU A 545 7.19 1.19 20.21
CA LEU A 545 6.20 0.58 21.12
C LEU A 545 5.09 -0.17 20.36
N GLN A 546 4.77 0.25 19.13
CA GLN A 546 3.75 -0.41 18.29
C GLN A 546 4.08 -1.87 17.96
N ASN A 547 5.36 -2.25 18.07
CA ASN A 547 5.83 -3.61 17.81
C ASN A 547 5.69 -4.55 19.03
N ILE A 548 5.36 -4.01 20.22
CA ILE A 548 5.21 -4.80 21.44
C ILE A 548 3.82 -5.45 21.47
N ASP A 549 3.77 -6.79 21.35
CA ASP A 549 2.51 -7.54 21.42
C ASP A 549 2.05 -7.77 22.87
N VAL A 550 1.28 -6.81 23.37
CA VAL A 550 0.66 -6.89 24.70
C VAL A 550 -0.57 -7.82 24.75
N ASN A 551 -1.09 -8.28 23.62
CA ASN A 551 -2.28 -9.14 23.61
C ASN A 551 -2.02 -10.49 24.28
N SER A 552 -0.78 -10.97 24.21
CA SER A 552 -0.33 -12.18 24.91
C SER A 552 -0.31 -12.06 26.44
N LEU A 553 -0.19 -10.83 26.96
CA LEU A 553 -0.11 -10.51 28.40
C LEU A 553 -1.49 -10.19 29.00
N LEU A 554 -2.48 -9.91 28.17
CA LEU A 554 -3.85 -9.60 28.55
C LEU A 554 -4.65 -10.90 28.73
N SER A 555 -4.38 -11.66 29.81
CA SER A 555 -5.20 -12.82 30.16
C SER A 555 -6.59 -12.38 30.66
N GLY A 556 -7.53 -12.18 29.74
CA GLY A 556 -8.97 -12.23 30.02
C GLY A 556 -9.69 -10.93 30.42
N SER A 557 -9.37 -9.75 29.87
CA SER A 557 -10.12 -8.51 30.23
C SER A 557 -10.43 -7.51 29.11
N ILE A 558 -9.91 -7.70 27.89
CA ILE A 558 -10.31 -6.87 26.74
C ILE A 558 -10.86 -7.85 25.70
N SER A 559 -12.18 -8.01 25.67
CA SER A 559 -12.83 -8.80 24.62
C SER A 559 -12.36 -8.28 23.26
N PRO A 560 -12.12 -9.15 22.25
CA PRO A 560 -11.96 -8.69 20.88
C PRO A 560 -13.12 -7.75 20.56
N ILE A 561 -12.83 -6.61 19.93
CA ILE A 561 -13.85 -5.59 19.60
C ILE A 561 -14.89 -6.26 18.71
N ASN A 562 -15.96 -6.75 19.34
CA ASN A 562 -17.12 -7.26 18.64
C ASN A 562 -17.94 -6.01 18.27
N LEU A 563 -17.54 -5.37 17.17
CA LEU A 563 -18.34 -4.35 16.51
C LEU A 563 -19.76 -4.92 16.35
N GLU A 564 -20.80 -4.15 16.64
CA GLU A 564 -22.16 -4.71 16.63
C GLU A 564 -22.43 -5.39 15.27
N PRO A 565 -22.72 -6.72 15.24
CA PRO A 565 -22.93 -7.48 14.00
C PRO A 565 -24.21 -7.11 13.26
N GLN A 566 -24.89 -6.04 13.69
CA GLN A 566 -26.26 -5.70 13.28
C GLN A 566 -26.34 -4.97 11.94
N CYS A 567 -25.24 -4.36 11.47
CA CYS A 567 -25.25 -3.54 10.25
C CYS A 567 -24.60 -4.25 9.06
N GLU A 568 -23.47 -4.93 9.24
CA GLU A 568 -22.80 -5.65 8.16
C GLU A 568 -22.01 -6.83 8.75
N ASP A 569 -22.10 -8.00 8.13
CA ASP A 569 -21.33 -9.17 8.54
C ASP A 569 -19.90 -9.08 7.98
N LEU A 570 -19.03 -8.41 8.74
CA LEU A 570 -17.62 -8.26 8.41
C LEU A 570 -16.84 -9.60 8.48
N THR A 571 -17.48 -10.70 8.89
CA THR A 571 -16.90 -12.04 8.89
C THR A 571 -17.20 -12.82 7.62
N ALA A 572 -18.12 -12.34 6.78
CA ALA A 572 -18.46 -12.97 5.52
C ALA A 572 -17.28 -12.91 4.52
N PRO A 573 -17.06 -13.98 3.72
CA PRO A 573 -16.04 -13.98 2.69
C PRO A 573 -16.38 -12.98 1.57
N CYS A 574 -15.36 -12.33 1.01
CA CYS A 574 -15.54 -11.36 -0.07
C CYS A 574 -16.02 -12.03 -1.36
N ASP A 575 -17.09 -11.50 -1.96
CA ASP A 575 -17.51 -11.88 -3.30
C ASP A 575 -16.76 -11.05 -4.36
N ALA A 576 -15.70 -11.63 -4.92
CA ALA A 576 -14.90 -11.01 -5.98
C ALA A 576 -15.66 -10.85 -7.31
N SER A 577 -16.81 -11.51 -7.48
CA SER A 577 -17.64 -11.43 -8.70
C SER A 577 -18.66 -10.30 -8.65
N SER A 578 -18.99 -9.79 -7.45
CA SER A 578 -19.92 -8.69 -7.28
C SER A 578 -19.39 -7.41 -7.93
N PRO A 579 -20.18 -6.73 -8.78
CA PRO A 579 -19.76 -5.50 -9.40
C PRO A 579 -19.99 -4.25 -8.52
N PHE A 580 -20.49 -4.43 -7.30
CA PHE A 580 -20.90 -3.36 -6.41
C PHE A 580 -19.96 -3.26 -5.20
N ARG A 581 -19.70 -2.04 -4.74
CA ARG A 581 -18.93 -1.82 -3.51
C ARG A 581 -19.83 -2.11 -2.31
N SER A 582 -19.27 -2.67 -1.24
CA SER A 582 -19.94 -2.72 0.07
C SER A 582 -20.24 -1.29 0.57
N MET A 583 -21.08 -1.17 1.61
CA MET A 583 -21.38 0.15 2.19
C MET A 583 -20.25 0.67 3.07
N SER A 584 -19.56 -0.22 3.78
CA SER A 584 -18.41 0.12 4.63
C SER A 584 -17.08 0.25 3.89
N GLY A 585 -17.04 -0.06 2.60
CA GLY A 585 -15.77 -0.17 1.85
C GLY A 585 -15.00 -1.47 2.14
N TYR A 586 -15.51 -2.35 3.01
CA TYR A 586 -15.00 -3.70 3.22
C TYR A 586 -14.92 -4.48 1.90
N CYS A 587 -13.92 -5.35 1.73
CA CYS A 587 -13.67 -6.14 0.52
C CYS A 587 -13.30 -5.35 -0.75
N ASN A 588 -13.13 -4.03 -0.68
CA ASN A 588 -12.64 -3.25 -1.83
C ASN A 588 -11.24 -3.70 -2.27
N ASN A 589 -10.38 -3.98 -1.29
CA ASN A 589 -9.12 -4.68 -1.50
C ASN A 589 -9.28 -6.16 -1.11
N LEU A 590 -9.31 -7.05 -2.10
CA LEU A 590 -9.52 -8.49 -1.88
C LEU A 590 -8.35 -9.19 -1.16
N ARG A 591 -7.15 -8.58 -1.11
CA ARG A 591 -6.00 -9.09 -0.34
C ARG A 591 -6.02 -8.66 1.12
N SER A 592 -6.54 -7.46 1.38
CA SER A 592 -6.64 -6.87 2.71
C SER A 592 -7.97 -6.18 2.85
N THR A 593 -8.96 -6.95 3.26
CA THR A 593 -10.38 -6.61 3.18
C THR A 593 -10.76 -5.35 3.95
N THR A 594 -9.95 -4.96 4.93
CA THR A 594 -10.13 -3.78 5.79
C THR A 594 -9.46 -2.50 5.27
N LEU A 595 -8.66 -2.53 4.20
CA LEU A 595 -7.99 -1.32 3.72
C LEU A 595 -8.99 -0.32 3.14
N GLY A 596 -9.05 0.87 3.74
CA GLY A 596 -9.97 1.95 3.35
C GLY A 596 -11.41 1.77 3.82
N GLN A 597 -11.69 0.75 4.64
CA GLN A 597 -13.02 0.59 5.23
C GLN A 597 -13.30 1.71 6.27
N SER A 598 -14.58 1.99 6.52
CA SER A 598 -15.01 2.87 7.60
C SER A 598 -14.57 2.38 8.97
N LEU A 599 -14.46 3.30 9.95
CA LEU A 599 -14.05 3.00 11.33
C LEU A 599 -12.62 2.44 11.44
N THR A 600 -11.72 2.92 10.60
CA THR A 600 -10.27 2.66 10.68
C THR A 600 -9.51 3.93 11.06
N VAL A 601 -8.24 3.79 11.46
CA VAL A 601 -7.38 4.94 11.73
C VAL A 601 -6.96 5.64 10.43
N PHE A 602 -6.71 6.95 10.52
CA PHE A 602 -6.04 7.66 9.42
C PHE A 602 -4.65 7.09 9.16
N ALA A 603 -4.20 7.13 7.90
CA ALA A 603 -2.80 6.96 7.57
C ALA A 603 -2.02 8.25 7.90
N ARG A 604 -0.68 8.19 7.81
CA ARG A 604 0.18 9.36 8.01
C ARG A 604 1.20 9.50 6.89
N LEU A 605 1.50 10.73 6.53
CA LEU A 605 2.63 11.06 5.65
C LEU A 605 3.93 11.19 6.45
N LEU A 606 3.83 11.66 7.71
CA LEU A 606 4.93 11.77 8.64
C LEU A 606 4.54 11.22 10.03
N PRO A 607 5.50 10.70 10.82
CA PRO A 607 5.24 10.31 12.20
C PRO A 607 4.58 11.42 13.03
N PRO A 608 3.70 11.08 13.99
CA PRO A 608 3.05 12.06 14.84
C PRO A 608 4.05 12.76 15.78
N VAL A 609 3.83 14.04 16.05
CA VAL A 609 4.60 14.83 17.02
C VAL A 609 3.69 15.27 18.15
N TYR A 610 3.78 14.56 19.27
CA TYR A 610 3.11 14.87 20.53
C TYR A 610 4.12 15.42 21.55
N GLU A 611 3.66 16.29 22.45
CA GLU A 611 4.49 16.94 23.48
C GLU A 611 5.13 15.93 24.45
N ASP A 612 4.47 14.80 24.69
CA ASP A 612 4.94 13.68 25.51
C ASP A 612 5.35 12.45 24.67
N GLY A 613 5.38 12.58 23.34
CA GLY A 613 5.65 11.50 22.40
C GLY A 613 4.49 10.51 22.20
N ILE A 614 3.38 10.62 22.96
CA ILE A 614 2.27 9.66 22.90
C ILE A 614 0.95 10.33 22.52
N SER A 615 0.49 11.29 23.31
CA SER A 615 -0.86 11.82 23.08
C SER A 615 -1.07 13.26 23.50
N ARG A 616 -0.21 13.88 24.31
CA ARG A 616 -0.41 15.28 24.72
C ARG A 616 -0.17 16.21 23.52
N PRO A 617 -1.16 17.02 23.11
CA PRO A 617 -1.01 17.92 21.97
C PRO A 617 0.19 18.86 22.13
N ARG A 618 0.89 19.13 21.02
CA ARG A 618 2.05 20.04 21.02
C ARG A 618 1.66 21.42 21.56
N SER A 619 2.44 21.91 22.53
CA SER A 619 2.20 23.16 23.24
C SER A 619 3.47 24.00 23.44
N THR A 620 4.65 23.40 23.24
CA THR A 620 5.95 24.04 23.40
C THR A 620 6.64 24.23 22.05
N SER A 621 7.28 25.38 21.89
CA SER A 621 8.16 25.75 20.78
C SER A 621 9.45 24.95 20.83
N VAL A 622 10.12 24.78 19.68
CA VAL A 622 11.49 24.26 19.62
C VAL A 622 12.50 25.08 20.45
N THR A 623 12.16 26.34 20.77
CA THR A 623 12.95 27.24 21.65
C THR A 623 12.63 27.08 23.14
N GLY A 624 11.70 26.19 23.51
CA GLY A 624 11.24 25.97 24.89
C GLY A 624 10.17 26.96 25.39
N SER A 625 9.79 27.98 24.61
CA SER A 625 8.68 28.89 24.96
C SER A 625 7.32 28.29 24.59
N PRO A 626 6.19 28.75 25.15
CA PRO A 626 4.87 28.29 24.71
C PRO A 626 4.61 28.60 23.23
N LEU A 627 3.92 27.70 22.54
CA LEU A 627 3.43 27.96 21.19
C LEU A 627 2.34 29.04 21.19
N PRO A 628 2.17 29.75 20.05
CA PRO A 628 1.18 30.79 19.96
C PRO A 628 -0.24 30.24 20.16
N ASN A 629 -1.06 31.05 20.83
CA ASN A 629 -2.46 30.73 21.04
C ASN A 629 -3.19 30.58 19.68
N PRO A 630 -4.00 29.53 19.47
CA PRO A 630 -4.72 29.30 18.20
C PRO A 630 -5.57 30.49 17.74
N ARG A 631 -6.22 31.20 18.66
CA ARG A 631 -7.01 32.40 18.36
C ARG A 631 -6.13 33.58 17.93
N THR A 632 -4.96 33.73 18.52
CA THR A 632 -3.98 34.75 18.09
C THR A 632 -3.49 34.47 16.67
N ILE A 633 -3.28 33.20 16.30
CA ILE A 633 -2.93 32.82 14.92
C ILE A 633 -4.10 33.15 13.97
N SER A 634 -5.32 32.74 14.31
CA SER A 634 -6.53 33.03 13.53
C SER A 634 -6.69 34.52 13.25
N SER A 635 -6.69 35.36 14.29
CA SER A 635 -6.89 36.81 14.15
C SER A 635 -5.77 37.56 13.43
N LEU A 636 -4.51 37.12 13.50
CA LEU A 636 -3.37 37.83 12.90
C LEU A 636 -2.99 37.32 11.50
N ILE A 637 -3.09 36.02 11.25
CA ILE A 637 -2.80 35.43 9.94
C ILE A 637 -4.04 35.44 9.05
N HIS A 638 -5.21 35.17 9.64
CA HIS A 638 -6.47 34.99 8.91
C HIS A 638 -7.52 36.07 9.21
N PRO A 639 -7.23 37.36 8.98
CA PRO A 639 -8.21 38.41 9.21
C PRO A 639 -9.37 38.33 8.20
N ASP A 640 -10.52 38.86 8.60
CA ASP A 640 -11.71 38.97 7.76
C ASP A 640 -11.53 40.09 6.71
N ILE A 641 -10.98 39.71 5.57
CA ILE A 641 -10.79 40.58 4.40
C ILE A 641 -11.37 39.86 3.19
N SER A 642 -12.41 40.44 2.60
CA SER A 642 -13.03 39.87 1.39
C SER A 642 -12.17 40.19 0.17
N ASN A 643 -11.92 39.15 -0.62
CA ASN A 643 -11.17 39.19 -1.87
C ASN A 643 -11.78 38.17 -2.85
N LEU A 644 -12.79 38.60 -3.60
CA LEU A 644 -13.56 37.72 -4.47
C LEU A 644 -12.72 37.16 -5.63
N HIS A 645 -12.80 35.86 -5.85
CA HIS A 645 -12.12 35.22 -6.97
C HIS A 645 -12.78 35.62 -8.29
N THR A 646 -11.97 35.97 -9.29
CA THR A 646 -12.43 36.51 -10.58
C THR A 646 -12.84 35.47 -11.64
N ARG A 647 -12.76 34.17 -11.33
CA ARG A 647 -12.89 33.08 -12.30
C ARG A 647 -13.74 31.93 -11.81
N TYR A 648 -13.63 31.55 -10.54
CA TYR A 648 -14.32 30.39 -10.01
C TYR A 648 -15.54 30.77 -9.19
N SER A 649 -16.58 29.95 -9.30
CA SER A 649 -17.85 30.15 -8.62
C SER A 649 -17.80 29.61 -7.19
N LEU A 650 -18.77 30.02 -6.36
CA LEU A 650 -18.97 29.53 -5.01
C LEU A 650 -19.24 28.01 -4.95
N MET A 651 -19.59 27.39 -6.09
CA MET A 651 -19.72 25.95 -6.21
C MET A 651 -18.40 25.20 -5.95
N VAL A 652 -17.23 25.81 -6.19
CA VAL A 652 -15.94 25.17 -5.85
C VAL A 652 -15.83 24.94 -4.35
N MET A 653 -16.18 25.95 -3.55
CA MET A 653 -16.24 25.84 -2.08
C MET A 653 -17.24 24.76 -1.66
N GLN A 654 -18.46 24.84 -2.20
CA GLN A 654 -19.53 23.95 -1.77
C GLN A 654 -19.26 22.47 -2.12
N TYR A 655 -18.68 22.23 -3.31
CA TYR A 655 -18.31 20.89 -3.72
C TYR A 655 -17.09 20.37 -2.95
N ALA A 656 -16.12 21.22 -2.60
CA ALA A 656 -15.02 20.82 -1.72
C ALA A 656 -15.53 20.29 -0.38
N GLN A 657 -16.49 20.99 0.25
CA GLN A 657 -17.13 20.53 1.48
C GLN A 657 -17.92 19.23 1.28
N PHE A 658 -18.73 19.14 0.22
CA PHE A 658 -19.51 17.94 -0.10
C PHE A 658 -18.60 16.72 -0.35
N LEU A 659 -17.44 16.93 -0.95
CA LEU A 659 -16.43 15.91 -1.23
C LEU A 659 -15.66 15.51 0.03
N ASP A 660 -15.33 16.45 0.91
CA ASP A 660 -14.69 16.16 2.20
C ASP A 660 -15.56 15.22 3.04
N HIS A 661 -16.88 15.44 3.02
CA HIS A 661 -17.84 14.62 3.74
C HIS A 661 -18.01 13.20 3.16
N ASP A 662 -17.49 12.91 1.95
CA ASP A 662 -17.36 11.54 1.42
C ASP A 662 -16.17 10.82 2.06
N LEU A 663 -15.09 11.56 2.34
CA LEU A 663 -13.78 10.99 2.68
C LEU A 663 -13.47 10.99 4.18
N THR A 664 -13.94 12.00 4.91
CA THR A 664 -13.46 12.28 6.26
C THR A 664 -14.60 12.54 7.25
N MET A 665 -14.53 11.84 8.38
CA MET A 665 -15.34 12.14 9.57
C MET A 665 -14.52 11.76 10.80
N THR A 666 -13.93 12.76 11.47
CA THR A 666 -13.24 12.56 12.74
C THR A 666 -14.20 12.76 13.91
N PRO A 667 -14.58 11.70 14.64
CA PRO A 667 -15.48 11.83 15.77
C PRO A 667 -14.73 12.35 17.01
N ILE A 668 -15.47 12.98 17.93
CA ILE A 668 -14.94 13.41 19.23
C ILE A 668 -15.49 12.56 20.38
N HIS A 669 -14.82 12.62 21.52
CA HIS A 669 -15.26 11.96 22.76
C HIS A 669 -16.65 12.42 23.22
N LYS A 670 -17.39 11.51 23.84
CA LYS A 670 -18.70 11.73 24.46
C LYS A 670 -18.63 11.35 25.94
N GLY A 671 -19.40 12.02 26.77
CA GLY A 671 -19.57 11.65 28.18
C GLY A 671 -20.49 10.45 28.35
N PHE A 672 -20.79 10.10 29.62
CA PHE A 672 -21.72 9.02 29.95
C PHE A 672 -23.08 9.20 29.25
N HIS A 673 -23.68 8.09 28.83
CA HIS A 673 -24.94 8.06 28.05
C HIS A 673 -24.91 8.95 26.79
N GLU A 674 -23.76 9.03 26.11
CA GLU A 674 -23.56 9.85 24.91
C GLU A 674 -23.83 11.36 25.13
N SER A 675 -23.77 11.80 26.40
CA SER A 675 -23.91 13.21 26.76
C SER A 675 -22.76 14.04 26.20
N ILE A 676 -22.99 15.34 26.03
CA ILE A 676 -21.99 16.29 25.54
C ILE A 676 -21.35 16.99 26.74
N PRO A 677 -20.05 16.77 27.03
CA PRO A 677 -19.36 17.45 28.12
C PRO A 677 -19.17 18.95 27.82
N ASN A 678 -19.32 19.80 28.85
CA ASN A 678 -19.09 21.24 28.70
C ASN A 678 -17.60 21.60 28.76
N CYS A 679 -16.90 21.53 27.64
CA CYS A 679 -15.47 21.89 27.59
C CYS A 679 -15.19 23.41 27.53
N ARG A 680 -16.16 24.29 27.83
CA ARG A 680 -15.97 25.76 27.72
C ARG A 680 -15.06 26.33 28.80
N SER A 681 -15.15 25.83 30.04
CA SER A 681 -14.32 26.32 31.14
C SER A 681 -12.85 25.93 30.93
N CYS A 682 -11.92 26.83 31.24
CA CYS A 682 -10.48 26.57 31.07
C CYS A 682 -9.94 25.42 31.94
N ASP A 683 -10.62 25.10 33.04
CA ASP A 683 -10.30 23.98 33.94
C ASP A 683 -11.09 22.70 33.64
N SER A 684 -11.90 22.69 32.56
CA SER A 684 -12.69 21.53 32.12
C SER A 684 -11.92 20.23 31.93
N PRO A 685 -10.61 20.20 31.59
CA PRO A 685 -9.84 18.94 31.60
C PRO A 685 -9.83 18.24 32.97
N ARG A 686 -10.01 19.00 34.06
CA ARG A 686 -10.01 18.49 35.44
C ARG A 686 -11.39 18.43 36.07
N THR A 687 -12.29 19.32 35.66
CA THR A 687 -13.60 19.49 36.30
C THR A 687 -14.76 18.88 35.52
N VAL A 688 -14.56 18.57 34.23
CA VAL A 688 -15.61 18.11 33.33
C VAL A 688 -15.24 16.78 32.67
N HIS A 689 -14.16 16.77 31.88
CA HIS A 689 -13.73 15.57 31.17
C HIS A 689 -12.26 15.68 30.77
N PRO A 690 -11.42 14.64 30.98
CA PRO A 690 -9.98 14.70 30.70
C PRO A 690 -9.60 14.95 29.23
N GLU A 691 -10.51 14.62 28.30
CA GLU A 691 -10.35 14.91 26.86
C GLU A 691 -10.83 16.31 26.45
N CYS A 692 -11.35 17.12 27.38
CA CYS A 692 -11.47 18.55 27.12
C CYS A 692 -10.05 19.12 26.96
N ASN A 693 -9.85 19.98 25.97
CA ASN A 693 -8.58 20.68 25.76
C ASN A 693 -8.84 22.14 25.33
N PRO A 694 -9.52 22.92 26.18
CA PRO A 694 -9.86 24.31 25.88
C PRO A 694 -8.61 25.17 25.79
N PHE A 695 -8.70 26.25 25.01
CA PHE A 695 -7.64 27.25 24.94
C PHE A 695 -8.20 28.64 25.25
N PRO A 696 -7.45 29.49 25.98
CA PRO A 696 -7.97 30.76 26.46
C PRO A 696 -8.12 31.78 25.33
N VAL A 697 -9.04 32.72 25.51
CA VAL A 697 -9.04 33.96 24.73
C VAL A 697 -7.75 34.72 25.04
N PRO A 698 -6.99 35.17 24.03
CA PRO A 698 -5.76 35.90 24.26
C PRO A 698 -6.04 37.31 24.79
N PRO A 699 -5.11 37.92 25.55
CA PRO A 699 -5.27 39.31 25.98
C PRO A 699 -5.41 40.25 24.78
N ARG A 700 -6.29 41.25 24.89
CA ARG A 700 -6.57 42.24 23.84
C ARG A 700 -7.09 41.64 22.53
N ASP A 701 -7.80 40.51 22.58
CA ASP A 701 -8.59 40.06 21.43
C ASP A 701 -9.58 41.16 21.00
N HIS A 702 -9.71 41.36 19.69
CA HIS A 702 -10.54 42.45 19.15
C HIS A 702 -12.05 42.19 19.32
N TYR A 703 -12.45 40.93 19.42
CA TYR A 703 -13.85 40.52 19.43
C TYR A 703 -14.28 39.91 20.77
N TYR A 704 -13.52 38.93 21.28
CA TYR A 704 -13.88 38.20 22.51
C TYR A 704 -13.31 38.89 23.76
N PRO A 705 -14.07 39.01 24.86
CA PRO A 705 -13.51 39.48 26.11
C PRO A 705 -12.61 38.41 26.75
N GLU A 706 -11.51 38.84 27.38
CA GLU A 706 -10.57 37.92 28.06
C GLU A 706 -11.21 37.19 29.26
N VAL A 707 -12.14 37.88 29.94
CA VAL A 707 -12.89 37.36 31.08
C VAL A 707 -14.38 37.49 30.81
N ASN A 708 -15.14 36.53 31.32
CA ASN A 708 -16.59 36.64 31.34
C ASN A 708 -16.99 37.79 32.28
N VAL A 709 -17.77 38.74 31.76
CA VAL A 709 -18.16 39.96 32.48
C VAL A 709 -18.98 39.66 33.74
N THR A 710 -19.74 38.56 33.74
CA THR A 710 -20.62 38.18 34.85
C THR A 710 -19.89 37.34 35.91
N SER A 711 -19.11 36.34 35.51
CA SER A 711 -18.45 35.42 36.46
C SER A 711 -17.04 35.84 36.87
N GLY A 712 -16.41 36.76 36.14
CA GLY A 712 -14.99 37.11 36.32
C GLY A 712 -14.02 36.01 35.92
N ALA A 713 -14.51 34.84 35.50
CA ALA A 713 -13.69 33.72 35.07
C ALA A 713 -13.08 33.98 33.69
N ARG A 714 -11.89 33.42 33.45
CA ARG A 714 -11.22 33.50 32.15
C ARG A 714 -12.06 32.82 31.07
N LEU A 715 -12.23 33.49 29.93
CA LEU A 715 -12.97 32.93 28.81
C LEU A 715 -12.05 32.00 28.00
N CYS A 716 -12.53 30.80 27.72
CA CYS A 716 -11.87 29.83 26.86
C CYS A 716 -12.79 29.44 25.68
N PHE A 717 -12.18 29.01 24.58
CA PHE A 717 -12.89 28.34 23.50
C PHE A 717 -13.07 26.86 23.84
N PRO A 718 -14.28 26.30 23.63
CA PRO A 718 -14.54 24.90 23.93
C PRO A 718 -13.85 24.01 22.90
N PHE A 719 -13.18 22.96 23.36
CA PHE A 719 -12.57 21.97 22.48
C PHE A 719 -12.57 20.61 23.14
N MET A 720 -13.06 19.60 22.42
CA MET A 720 -12.99 18.19 22.80
C MET A 720 -12.08 17.45 21.82
N ARG A 721 -11.17 16.65 22.36
CA ARG A 721 -10.21 15.87 21.56
C ARG A 721 -10.91 14.81 20.71
N SER A 722 -10.32 14.55 19.54
CA SER A 722 -10.75 13.51 18.60
C SER A 722 -10.61 12.12 19.20
N LEU A 723 -11.50 11.18 18.88
CA LEU A 723 -11.43 9.81 19.41
C LEU A 723 -10.13 9.11 19.00
N PRO A 724 -9.43 8.44 19.94
CA PRO A 724 -8.33 7.55 19.63
C PRO A 724 -8.86 6.28 18.96
N GLY A 725 -8.05 5.69 18.08
CA GLY A 725 -8.37 4.50 17.30
C GLY A 725 -7.26 3.46 17.29
N GLN A 726 -6.10 3.75 17.90
CA GLN A 726 -4.97 2.83 17.94
C GLN A 726 -5.34 1.51 18.63
N GLN A 727 -4.81 0.41 18.11
CA GLN A 727 -5.04 -0.95 18.60
C GLN A 727 -3.76 -1.62 19.13
N THR A 728 -2.70 -0.83 19.25
CA THR A 728 -1.37 -1.20 19.72
C THR A 728 -0.83 -0.09 20.62
N LEU A 729 0.21 -0.39 21.41
CA LEU A 729 0.95 0.64 22.15
C LEU A 729 1.59 1.64 21.17
N GLY A 730 1.94 2.83 21.65
CA GLY A 730 2.56 3.89 20.88
C GLY A 730 1.69 5.15 20.77
N PRO A 731 2.03 6.05 19.83
CA PRO A 731 1.35 7.32 19.66
C PRO A 731 -0.15 7.19 19.36
N ARG A 732 -0.91 8.22 19.76
CA ARG A 732 -2.35 8.31 19.55
C ARG A 732 -2.68 8.47 18.07
N GLU A 733 -3.56 7.62 17.57
CA GLU A 733 -4.09 7.69 16.21
C GLU A 733 -5.58 7.98 16.22
N GLN A 734 -6.07 8.80 15.28
CA GLN A 734 -7.49 9.20 15.26
C GLN A 734 -8.30 8.31 14.32
N VAL A 735 -9.56 8.06 14.68
CA VAL A 735 -10.52 7.28 13.87
C VAL A 735 -11.09 8.13 12.73
N ASN A 736 -11.18 7.54 11.54
CA ASN A 736 -12.06 7.99 10.48
C ASN A 736 -13.35 7.14 10.48
N GLN A 737 -14.51 7.75 10.71
CA GLN A 737 -15.79 7.03 10.64
C GLN A 737 -16.25 6.77 9.21
N ASN A 738 -15.79 7.55 8.24
CA ASN A 738 -16.20 7.39 6.84
C ASN A 738 -15.32 6.36 6.13
N THR A 739 -15.81 5.84 5.01
CA THR A 739 -14.97 5.07 4.08
C THR A 739 -13.88 5.99 3.52
N ALA A 740 -12.74 5.43 3.13
CA ALA A 740 -11.68 6.24 2.52
C ALA A 740 -11.94 6.51 1.03
N PHE A 741 -12.90 5.82 0.41
CA PHE A 741 -13.08 5.83 -1.04
C PHE A 741 -13.97 7.00 -1.48
N LEU A 742 -13.79 7.44 -2.72
CA LEU A 742 -14.77 8.29 -3.40
C LEU A 742 -15.97 7.44 -3.84
N ASP A 743 -16.82 7.06 -2.91
CA ASP A 743 -17.94 6.13 -3.12
C ASP A 743 -19.31 6.73 -2.79
N ALA A 744 -19.39 8.06 -2.76
CA ALA A 744 -20.60 8.82 -2.52
C ALA A 744 -21.25 8.45 -1.15
N SER A 745 -20.44 8.09 -0.15
CA SER A 745 -20.89 7.75 1.19
C SER A 745 -21.62 8.91 1.88
N GLN A 746 -21.34 10.17 1.51
CA GLN A 746 -22.12 11.34 1.94
C GLN A 746 -23.57 11.35 1.44
N VAL A 747 -23.87 10.56 0.40
CA VAL A 747 -25.23 10.34 -0.11
C VAL A 747 -25.83 9.05 0.46
N TYR A 748 -25.05 7.96 0.50
CA TYR A 748 -25.54 6.60 0.77
C TYR A 748 -25.33 6.10 2.21
N GLY A 749 -24.39 6.67 2.94
CA GLY A 749 -23.94 6.23 4.26
C GLY A 749 -22.73 5.31 4.20
N GLU A 750 -22.08 5.15 5.35
CA GLU A 750 -20.86 4.37 5.56
C GLU A 750 -21.12 2.93 6.02
N ASN A 751 -22.39 2.52 6.11
CA ASN A 751 -22.84 1.17 6.46
C ASN A 751 -24.32 0.97 6.10
N TRP A 752 -24.79 -0.28 6.11
CA TRP A 752 -26.18 -0.62 5.78
C TRP A 752 -27.21 -0.09 6.77
N CYS A 753 -26.88 0.17 8.04
CA CYS A 753 -27.83 0.75 8.99
C CYS A 753 -28.21 2.19 8.64
N VAL A 754 -27.25 2.97 8.13
CA VAL A 754 -27.51 4.30 7.58
C VAL A 754 -28.23 4.18 6.24
N ALA A 755 -27.70 3.37 5.32
CA ALA A 755 -28.30 3.20 3.99
C ALA A 755 -29.76 2.75 4.07
N ASN A 756 -30.11 1.77 4.91
CA ASN A 756 -31.47 1.26 5.04
C ASN A 756 -32.47 2.32 5.55
N LYS A 757 -32.03 3.31 6.34
CA LYS A 757 -32.88 4.45 6.75
C LYS A 757 -33.12 5.44 5.61
N LEU A 758 -32.18 5.52 4.67
CA LEU A 758 -32.20 6.41 3.52
C LEU A 758 -32.85 5.77 2.29
N ARG A 759 -33.00 4.44 2.24
CA ARG A 759 -33.64 3.73 1.14
C ARG A 759 -35.16 3.94 1.14
N GLY A 760 -35.69 4.21 -0.02
CA GLY A 760 -37.11 4.31 -0.33
C GLY A 760 -37.61 3.10 -1.12
N PHE A 761 -38.84 3.19 -1.61
CA PHE A 761 -39.49 2.11 -2.35
C PHE A 761 -38.90 1.95 -3.77
N SER A 762 -38.87 0.70 -4.27
CA SER A 762 -38.47 0.35 -5.64
C SER A 762 -37.10 0.91 -6.08
N GLY A 763 -36.14 0.88 -5.17
CA GLY A 763 -34.75 1.25 -5.44
C GLY A 763 -34.43 2.73 -5.32
N ARG A 764 -35.42 3.60 -5.07
CA ARG A 764 -35.22 5.04 -4.82
C ARG A 764 -34.57 5.26 -3.45
N LEU A 765 -34.01 6.46 -3.25
CA LEU A 765 -33.78 7.03 -1.92
C LEU A 765 -35.08 7.66 -1.39
N ASN A 766 -35.27 7.55 -0.08
CA ASN A 766 -36.34 8.17 0.66
C ASN A 766 -36.24 9.70 0.57
N SER A 767 -37.38 10.38 0.60
CA SER A 767 -37.43 11.82 0.41
C SER A 767 -38.64 12.43 1.11
N THR A 768 -38.56 13.73 1.40
CA THR A 768 -39.70 14.50 1.88
C THR A 768 -40.40 15.17 0.69
N ILE A 769 -41.71 14.98 0.60
CA ILE A 769 -42.55 15.67 -0.40
C ILE A 769 -42.52 17.17 -0.09
N HIS A 770 -42.19 17.98 -1.10
CA HIS A 770 -42.15 19.42 -0.95
C HIS A 770 -43.56 19.98 -0.62
N PRO A 771 -43.71 20.84 0.40
CA PRO A 771 -45.03 21.29 0.88
C PRO A 771 -45.84 22.08 -0.17
N ILE A 772 -45.17 22.66 -1.17
CA ILE A 772 -45.77 23.54 -2.19
C ILE A 772 -45.48 23.03 -3.62
N LYS A 773 -45.67 21.72 -3.86
CA LYS A 773 -45.56 21.09 -5.21
C LYS A 773 -44.22 21.30 -5.96
N GLY A 774 -43.10 21.36 -5.23
CA GLY A 774 -41.75 21.25 -5.82
C GLY A 774 -41.30 19.78 -5.91
N LYS A 775 -40.15 19.53 -6.53
CA LYS A 775 -39.45 18.24 -6.49
C LYS A 775 -39.09 17.87 -5.05
N GLU A 776 -38.89 16.57 -4.85
CA GLU A 776 -38.52 15.94 -3.59
C GLU A 776 -37.35 16.65 -2.88
N LEU A 777 -37.42 16.76 -1.56
CA LEU A 777 -36.33 17.22 -0.69
C LEU A 777 -35.70 16.02 0.03
N LEU A 778 -34.53 16.21 0.65
CA LEU A 778 -33.98 15.20 1.55
C LEU A 778 -35.02 14.76 2.60
N PRO A 779 -34.94 13.52 3.11
CA PRO A 779 -35.80 13.07 4.19
C PRO A 779 -35.53 13.88 5.47
N GLN A 780 -36.58 14.26 6.18
CA GLN A 780 -36.49 14.96 7.46
C GLN A 780 -36.51 13.98 8.64
N SER A 781 -35.77 14.29 9.71
CA SER A 781 -35.74 13.50 10.94
C SER A 781 -35.59 14.38 12.19
N PRO A 782 -36.26 14.02 13.30
CA PRO A 782 -36.08 14.67 14.61
C PRO A 782 -34.88 14.08 15.39
N SER A 783 -34.15 13.13 14.80
CA SER A 783 -33.07 12.38 15.47
C SER A 783 -31.75 13.13 15.62
N HIS A 784 -31.62 14.31 15.01
CA HIS A 784 -30.42 15.16 15.07
C HIS A 784 -30.54 16.12 16.26
N PRO A 785 -29.79 15.90 17.36
CA PRO A 785 -29.97 16.66 18.59
C PRO A 785 -29.55 18.14 18.43
N GLU A 786 -28.59 18.44 17.56
CA GLU A 786 -28.13 19.80 17.26
C GLU A 786 -29.08 20.61 16.37
N CYS A 787 -30.19 20.03 15.93
CA CYS A 787 -31.11 20.71 15.04
C CYS A 787 -31.72 21.96 15.70
N LYS A 788 -31.52 23.13 15.09
CA LYS A 788 -32.00 24.45 15.57
C LYS A 788 -33.24 24.93 14.81
N ALA A 789 -33.76 24.14 13.88
CA ALA A 789 -34.99 24.46 13.15
C ALA A 789 -36.19 24.58 14.11
N PRO A 790 -37.04 25.62 13.96
CA PRO A 790 -38.29 25.73 14.70
C PRO A 790 -39.21 24.51 14.57
N SER A 791 -39.20 23.83 13.42
CA SER A 791 -39.95 22.58 13.21
C SER A 791 -39.48 21.43 14.12
N GLY A 792 -38.24 21.48 14.60
CA GLY A 792 -37.58 20.38 15.32
C GLY A 792 -37.01 19.29 14.41
N TYR A 793 -37.06 19.47 13.08
CA TYR A 793 -36.57 18.48 12.11
C TYR A 793 -35.40 19.01 11.29
N CYS A 794 -34.37 18.17 11.13
CA CYS A 794 -33.27 18.41 10.20
C CYS A 794 -33.30 17.39 9.06
N PHE A 795 -32.67 17.73 7.94
CA PHE A 795 -32.51 16.78 6.84
C PHE A 795 -31.43 15.75 7.15
N ILE A 796 -31.67 14.52 6.70
CA ILE A 796 -30.72 13.42 6.83
C ILE A 796 -30.26 12.96 5.45
N ALA A 797 -28.99 12.58 5.38
CA ALA A 797 -28.35 11.98 4.20
C ALA A 797 -27.38 10.89 4.67
N GLY A 798 -26.53 10.40 3.77
CA GLY A 798 -25.46 9.46 4.11
C GLY A 798 -24.49 10.02 5.15
N ASP A 799 -24.18 11.31 5.05
CA ASP A 799 -23.41 12.04 6.07
C ASP A 799 -24.32 12.84 7.01
N GLY A 800 -24.06 12.74 8.32
CA GLY A 800 -24.84 13.42 9.37
C GLY A 800 -24.73 14.94 9.39
N ARG A 801 -23.77 15.53 8.66
CA ARG A 801 -23.58 16.99 8.59
C ARG A 801 -24.33 17.62 7.43
N ALA A 802 -25.16 16.89 6.68
CA ALA A 802 -25.89 17.40 5.52
C ALA A 802 -26.75 18.65 5.80
N SER A 803 -27.17 18.86 7.05
CA SER A 803 -27.94 20.03 7.51
C SER A 803 -27.09 21.14 8.15
N GLU A 804 -25.76 21.05 8.11
CA GLU A 804 -24.87 22.01 8.76
C GLU A 804 -25.17 23.42 8.26
N GLN A 805 -25.28 23.64 6.95
CA GLN A 805 -25.70 24.92 6.37
C GLN A 805 -26.54 24.74 5.09
N PRO A 806 -27.38 25.72 4.70
CA PRO A 806 -28.39 25.56 3.65
C PRO A 806 -27.87 25.17 2.27
N ALA A 807 -26.72 25.67 1.84
CA ALA A 807 -26.11 25.34 0.55
C ALA A 807 -25.56 23.90 0.50
N LEU A 808 -25.09 23.36 1.64
CA LEU A 808 -24.73 21.94 1.75
C LEU A 808 -25.98 21.06 1.61
N THR A 809 -27.06 21.40 2.31
CA THR A 809 -28.35 20.71 2.16
C THR A 809 -28.82 20.68 0.70
N VAL A 810 -28.62 21.78 -0.03
CA VAL A 810 -28.99 21.88 -1.45
C VAL A 810 -28.21 20.90 -2.32
N ILE A 811 -26.88 20.82 -2.19
CA ILE A 811 -26.11 19.87 -3.01
C ILE A 811 -26.41 18.40 -2.65
N HIS A 812 -26.61 18.06 -1.37
CA HIS A 812 -27.10 16.73 -0.99
C HIS A 812 -28.48 16.43 -1.60
N THR A 813 -29.39 17.40 -1.61
CA THR A 813 -30.71 17.26 -2.23
C THR A 813 -30.59 17.00 -3.74
N ILE A 814 -29.70 17.71 -4.43
CA ILE A 814 -29.46 17.52 -5.88
C ILE A 814 -28.93 16.11 -6.18
N PHE A 815 -27.99 15.59 -5.40
CA PHE A 815 -27.44 14.24 -5.60
C PHE A 815 -28.45 13.13 -5.24
N MET A 816 -29.29 13.34 -4.22
CA MET A 816 -30.42 12.45 -3.94
C MET A 816 -31.42 12.42 -5.10
N ARG A 817 -31.79 13.59 -5.64
CA ARG A 817 -32.66 13.71 -6.83
C ARG A 817 -32.03 13.01 -8.04
N GLU A 818 -30.72 13.14 -8.26
CA GLU A 818 -30.03 12.49 -9.37
C GLU A 818 -30.07 10.96 -9.25
N HIS A 819 -29.85 10.41 -8.06
CA HIS A 819 -30.03 8.96 -7.84
C HIS A 819 -31.46 8.53 -8.21
N ASN A 820 -32.48 9.22 -7.69
CA ASN A 820 -33.88 8.90 -7.99
C ASN A 820 -34.20 9.03 -9.49
N ARG A 821 -33.62 10.01 -10.19
CA ARG A 821 -33.76 10.18 -11.64
C ARG A 821 -33.13 9.02 -12.40
N ILE A 822 -31.93 8.56 -12.00
CA ILE A 822 -31.25 7.40 -12.60
C ILE A 822 -32.06 6.13 -12.37
N VAL A 823 -32.61 5.91 -11.17
CA VAL A 823 -33.49 4.77 -10.86
C VAL A 823 -34.69 4.70 -11.81
N GLU A 824 -35.38 5.82 -12.03
CA GLU A 824 -36.53 5.85 -12.96
C GLU A 824 -36.10 5.56 -14.41
N GLY A 825 -34.97 6.10 -14.84
CA GLY A 825 -34.42 5.83 -16.16
C GLY A 825 -34.04 4.36 -16.37
N LEU A 826 -33.34 3.75 -15.38
CA LEU A 826 -32.98 2.34 -15.40
C LEU A 826 -34.21 1.44 -15.37
N ARG A 827 -35.24 1.78 -14.60
CA ARG A 827 -36.51 1.03 -14.57
C ARG A 827 -37.20 1.06 -15.93
N GLY A 828 -37.16 2.19 -16.63
CA GLY A 828 -37.70 2.29 -17.99
C GLY A 828 -36.97 1.43 -19.02
N VAL A 829 -35.65 1.22 -18.83
CA VAL A 829 -34.82 0.43 -19.75
C VAL A 829 -34.78 -1.06 -19.38
N ASN A 830 -34.84 -1.39 -18.08
CA ASN A 830 -34.84 -2.73 -17.52
C ASN A 830 -36.03 -2.94 -16.57
N PRO A 831 -37.27 -3.11 -17.09
CA PRO A 831 -38.46 -3.27 -16.24
C PRO A 831 -38.44 -4.53 -15.37
N HIS A 832 -37.57 -5.50 -15.68
CA HIS A 832 -37.40 -6.76 -14.94
C HIS A 832 -36.52 -6.62 -13.70
N TRP A 833 -35.77 -5.52 -13.54
CA TRP A 833 -34.89 -5.34 -12.38
C TRP A 833 -35.66 -5.15 -11.08
N SER A 834 -35.18 -5.79 -10.02
CA SER A 834 -35.70 -5.60 -8.66
C SER A 834 -35.33 -4.21 -8.12
N GLY A 835 -35.99 -3.79 -7.04
CA GLY A 835 -35.63 -2.56 -6.33
C GLY A 835 -34.18 -2.53 -5.85
N ASP A 836 -33.63 -3.68 -5.43
CA ASP A 836 -32.23 -3.79 -5.01
C ASP A 836 -31.27 -3.61 -6.20
N GLN A 837 -31.57 -4.24 -7.33
CA GLN A 837 -30.79 -4.07 -8.56
C GLN A 837 -30.81 -2.62 -9.05
N LEU A 838 -31.99 -1.99 -9.06
CA LEU A 838 -32.14 -0.58 -9.43
C LEU A 838 -31.31 0.33 -8.51
N PHE A 839 -31.38 0.10 -7.19
CA PHE A 839 -30.62 0.87 -6.20
C PHE A 839 -29.10 0.74 -6.41
N GLU A 840 -28.57 -0.48 -6.48
CA GLU A 840 -27.12 -0.69 -6.60
C GLU A 840 -26.58 -0.20 -7.95
N HIS A 841 -27.30 -0.39 -9.05
CA HIS A 841 -26.89 0.17 -10.35
C HIS A 841 -26.94 1.70 -10.36
N ALA A 842 -27.97 2.32 -9.79
CA ALA A 842 -28.05 3.77 -9.69
C ALA A 842 -26.95 4.34 -8.78
N ARG A 843 -26.69 3.70 -7.63
CA ARG A 843 -25.57 4.00 -6.73
C ARG A 843 -24.25 3.93 -7.46
N ARG A 844 -23.98 2.83 -8.16
CA ARG A 844 -22.75 2.63 -8.93
C ARG A 844 -22.54 3.71 -9.99
N ILE A 845 -23.60 4.13 -10.70
CA ILE A 845 -23.54 5.22 -11.69
C ILE A 845 -23.26 6.55 -11.00
N LEU A 846 -23.99 6.90 -9.93
CA LEU A 846 -23.77 8.17 -9.21
C LEU A 846 -22.35 8.27 -8.63
N ILE A 847 -21.82 7.16 -8.10
CA ILE A 847 -20.41 7.07 -7.67
C ILE A 847 -19.47 7.42 -8.81
N ALA A 848 -19.67 6.82 -9.98
CA ALA A 848 -18.84 7.08 -11.15
C ALA A 848 -18.96 8.52 -11.66
N GLN A 849 -20.16 9.10 -11.59
CA GLN A 849 -20.39 10.52 -11.88
C GLN A 849 -19.64 11.42 -10.90
N ASN A 850 -19.71 11.14 -9.58
CA ASN A 850 -19.02 11.91 -8.55
C ASN A 850 -17.48 11.84 -8.72
N GLN A 851 -16.95 10.63 -8.97
CA GLN A 851 -15.54 10.43 -9.29
C GLN A 851 -15.14 11.18 -10.57
N HIS A 852 -15.94 11.09 -11.63
CA HIS A 852 -15.64 11.77 -12.89
C HIS A 852 -15.58 13.29 -12.69
N ILE A 853 -16.56 13.89 -12.03
CA ILE A 853 -16.57 15.33 -11.71
C ILE A 853 -15.36 15.70 -10.87
N THR A 854 -15.02 14.89 -9.86
CA THR A 854 -13.86 15.13 -8.98
C THR A 854 -12.55 15.22 -9.78
N TYR A 855 -12.22 14.20 -10.58
CA TYR A 855 -10.94 14.17 -11.29
C TYR A 855 -10.91 15.02 -12.58
N ASN A 856 -12.04 15.17 -13.27
CA ASN A 856 -12.12 15.87 -14.55
C ASN A 856 -12.36 17.37 -14.39
N GLU A 857 -13.23 17.76 -13.46
CA GLU A 857 -13.64 19.15 -13.28
C GLU A 857 -12.97 19.79 -12.07
N PHE A 858 -13.08 19.19 -10.89
CA PHE A 858 -12.68 19.81 -9.62
C PHE A 858 -11.15 19.88 -9.41
N LEU A 859 -10.44 18.74 -9.43
CA LEU A 859 -9.00 18.67 -9.13
C LEU A 859 -8.12 19.59 -10.01
N PRO A 860 -8.38 19.75 -11.32
CA PRO A 860 -7.60 20.69 -12.13
C PRO A 860 -7.70 22.16 -11.68
N ARG A 861 -8.81 22.58 -11.05
CA ARG A 861 -8.93 23.93 -10.47
C ARG A 861 -8.15 24.05 -9.17
N ILE A 862 -8.19 23.01 -8.33
CA ILE A 862 -7.46 23.01 -7.05
C ILE A 862 -5.95 22.96 -7.29
N LEU A 863 -5.47 21.99 -8.07
CA LEU A 863 -4.05 21.64 -8.17
C LEU A 863 -3.30 22.32 -9.33
N SER A 864 -4.01 22.84 -10.33
CA SER A 864 -3.52 23.14 -11.70
C SER A 864 -3.36 21.90 -12.58
N TRP A 865 -3.41 22.09 -13.90
CA TRP A 865 -3.14 21.04 -14.88
C TRP A 865 -1.73 20.47 -14.80
N ASN A 866 -0.73 21.28 -14.41
CA ASN A 866 0.65 20.82 -14.29
C ASN A 866 0.80 19.79 -13.17
N ALA A 867 0.25 20.07 -11.99
CA ALA A 867 0.27 19.11 -10.88
C ALA A 867 -0.61 17.88 -11.18
N VAL A 868 -1.78 18.07 -11.80
CA VAL A 868 -2.63 16.95 -12.23
C VAL A 868 -1.89 15.99 -13.16
N ASN A 869 -1.05 16.51 -14.06
CA ASN A 869 -0.21 15.67 -14.91
C ASN A 869 0.95 15.03 -14.13
N LEU A 870 1.66 15.81 -13.32
CA LEU A 870 2.81 15.35 -12.52
C LEU A 870 2.45 14.15 -11.63
N TYR A 871 1.29 14.20 -10.98
CA TYR A 871 0.83 13.15 -10.06
C TYR A 871 0.00 12.06 -10.74
N GLY A 872 -0.14 12.06 -12.08
CA GLY A 872 -0.87 11.04 -12.82
C GLY A 872 -2.40 11.07 -12.58
N LEU A 873 -2.97 12.23 -12.27
CA LEU A 873 -4.38 12.40 -11.91
C LEU A 873 -5.28 12.71 -13.12
N LYS A 874 -4.70 12.98 -14.30
CA LYS A 874 -5.47 13.23 -15.52
C LYS A 874 -6.27 11.98 -15.95
N LEU A 875 -7.54 12.15 -16.27
CA LEU A 875 -8.38 11.08 -16.79
C LEU A 875 -8.06 10.77 -18.26
N LEU A 876 -8.20 9.50 -18.64
CA LEU A 876 -8.08 9.08 -20.03
C LEU A 876 -9.37 9.44 -20.80
N PRO A 877 -9.27 10.01 -22.02
CA PRO A 877 -10.43 10.33 -22.84
C PRO A 877 -11.18 9.09 -23.35
N GLN A 878 -10.48 7.96 -23.51
CA GLN A 878 -11.05 6.66 -23.91
C GLN A 878 -10.34 5.50 -23.21
N GLY A 879 -10.94 4.30 -23.22
CA GLY A 879 -10.38 3.08 -22.62
C GLY A 879 -10.36 3.09 -21.08
N TYR A 880 -9.68 2.10 -20.49
CA TYR A 880 -9.59 1.91 -19.04
C TYR A 880 -8.29 2.42 -18.45
N TYR A 881 -8.35 2.90 -17.21
CA TYR A 881 -7.17 3.09 -16.36
C TYR A 881 -6.59 1.73 -15.96
N LYS A 882 -5.26 1.58 -15.99
CA LYS A 882 -4.60 0.26 -15.82
C LYS A 882 -3.70 0.16 -14.59
N ASP A 883 -3.40 1.26 -13.91
CA ASP A 883 -2.43 1.25 -12.79
C ASP A 883 -3.11 0.94 -11.44
N TYR A 884 -4.05 -0.02 -11.43
CA TYR A 884 -4.57 -0.61 -10.20
C TYR A 884 -3.41 -1.22 -9.41
N ASN A 885 -3.31 -0.93 -8.11
CA ASN A 885 -2.30 -1.53 -7.25
C ASN A 885 -2.91 -2.04 -5.94
N PRO A 886 -3.01 -3.38 -5.73
CA PRO A 886 -3.57 -3.96 -4.52
C PRO A 886 -2.68 -3.80 -3.27
N THR A 887 -1.43 -3.33 -3.40
CA THR A 887 -0.52 -3.08 -2.25
C THR A 887 -0.50 -1.62 -1.81
N CYS A 888 -1.15 -0.72 -2.54
CA CYS A 888 -1.30 0.65 -2.09
C CYS A 888 -2.08 0.65 -0.74
N ASN A 889 -2.03 1.74 0.02
CA ASN A 889 -2.97 1.99 1.11
C ASN A 889 -3.95 3.09 0.66
N PRO A 890 -5.28 2.87 0.66
CA PRO A 890 -6.26 3.88 0.25
C PRO A 890 -6.71 4.77 1.42
N ALA A 891 -6.28 4.49 2.66
CA ALA A 891 -6.70 5.25 3.82
C ALA A 891 -6.43 6.75 3.64
N ILE A 892 -7.33 7.58 4.21
CA ILE A 892 -7.10 9.02 4.25
C ILE A 892 -5.93 9.31 5.17
N VAL A 893 -5.00 10.15 4.71
CA VAL A 893 -3.90 10.64 5.54
C VAL A 893 -4.40 11.75 6.47
N THR A 894 -4.00 11.74 7.74
CA THR A 894 -4.51 12.69 8.75
C THR A 894 -4.21 14.15 8.39
N GLU A 895 -3.12 14.39 7.67
CA GLU A 895 -2.71 15.70 7.15
C GLU A 895 -3.71 16.25 6.13
N PHE A 896 -4.32 15.37 5.33
CA PHE A 896 -5.38 15.74 4.40
C PHE A 896 -6.64 16.16 5.17
N ALA A 897 -7.09 15.36 6.14
CA ALA A 897 -8.32 15.57 6.88
C ALA A 897 -8.26 16.75 7.89
N ALA A 898 -7.13 16.92 8.58
CA ALA A 898 -6.99 17.92 9.64
C ALA A 898 -6.34 19.24 9.16
N ALA A 899 -5.76 19.29 7.95
CA ALA A 899 -5.18 20.51 7.40
C ALA A 899 -5.48 20.73 5.91
N ALA A 900 -4.94 19.91 5.01
CA ALA A 900 -4.86 20.27 3.58
C ALA A 900 -6.21 20.38 2.87
N PHE A 901 -7.20 19.57 3.24
CA PHE A 901 -8.53 19.63 2.61
C PHE A 901 -9.50 20.61 3.31
N ARG A 902 -9.02 21.31 4.36
CA ARG A 902 -9.74 22.41 5.01
C ARG A 902 -9.63 23.74 4.26
N ILE A 903 -9.06 23.72 3.06
CA ILE A 903 -8.96 24.87 2.14
C ILE A 903 -10.32 25.52 1.87
N GLY A 904 -11.41 24.76 1.92
CA GLY A 904 -12.77 25.25 1.71
C GLY A 904 -13.15 26.38 2.66
N HIS A 905 -12.55 26.44 3.86
CA HIS A 905 -12.86 27.49 4.85
C HIS A 905 -12.42 28.89 4.43
N SER A 906 -11.37 29.02 3.61
CA SER A 906 -10.95 30.31 3.04
C SER A 906 -11.83 30.74 1.86
N LEU A 907 -12.49 29.79 1.20
CA LEU A 907 -13.35 30.07 0.04
C LEU A 907 -14.75 30.57 0.43
N LEU A 908 -15.08 30.55 1.74
CA LEU A 908 -16.39 30.88 2.28
C LEU A 908 -16.75 32.36 2.13
N ARG A 909 -17.92 32.61 1.55
CA ARG A 909 -18.55 33.94 1.56
C ARG A 909 -19.32 34.13 2.88
N PRO A 910 -19.42 35.37 3.39
CA PRO A 910 -20.26 35.65 4.57
C PRO A 910 -21.76 35.42 4.32
N HIS A 911 -22.19 35.44 3.06
CA HIS A 911 -23.59 35.24 2.67
C HIS A 911 -23.72 34.16 1.61
N ILE A 912 -24.77 33.34 1.71
CA ILE A 912 -25.21 32.42 0.67
C ILE A 912 -26.11 33.21 -0.30
N PRO A 913 -25.67 33.40 -1.55
CA PRO A 913 -26.42 34.18 -2.53
C PRO A 913 -27.60 33.39 -3.09
N ARG A 914 -28.65 34.13 -3.48
CA ARG A 914 -29.86 33.60 -4.12
C ARG A 914 -30.07 34.30 -5.44
N LEU A 915 -30.35 33.52 -6.50
CA LEU A 915 -30.63 34.06 -7.82
C LEU A 915 -31.94 33.54 -8.39
N SER A 916 -32.66 34.40 -9.10
CA SER A 916 -33.86 34.05 -9.85
C SER A 916 -33.56 33.16 -11.07
N PRO A 917 -34.58 32.58 -11.74
CA PRO A 917 -34.39 31.85 -12.99
C PRO A 917 -33.65 32.65 -14.08
N ASN A 918 -33.78 33.97 -14.07
CA ASN A 918 -33.10 34.89 -14.99
C ASN A 918 -31.72 35.36 -14.45
N HIS A 919 -31.18 34.68 -13.45
CA HIS A 919 -29.90 34.95 -12.80
C HIS A 919 -29.79 36.36 -12.17
N GLN A 920 -30.92 36.96 -11.79
CA GLN A 920 -30.93 38.22 -11.05
C GLN A 920 -30.84 37.96 -9.54
N PRO A 921 -30.06 38.74 -8.77
CA PRO A 921 -30.03 38.68 -7.32
C PRO A 921 -31.42 38.73 -6.69
N ILE A 922 -31.64 37.88 -5.69
CA ILE A 922 -32.85 37.88 -4.85
C ILE A 922 -32.43 38.29 -3.43
N ASP A 923 -33.02 39.38 -2.94
CA ASP A 923 -32.81 39.87 -1.58
C ASP A 923 -33.88 39.35 -0.59
N PRO A 924 -33.53 39.20 0.69
CA PRO A 924 -32.16 39.26 1.22
C PRO A 924 -31.36 37.97 0.91
N PRO A 925 -30.03 38.05 0.74
CA PRO A 925 -29.18 36.88 0.78
C PRO A 925 -29.21 36.26 2.19
N ILE A 926 -28.83 34.98 2.31
CA ILE A 926 -28.83 34.30 3.61
C ILE A 926 -27.48 34.54 4.27
N LEU A 927 -27.45 35.19 5.43
CA LEU A 927 -26.23 35.29 6.22
C LEU A 927 -25.83 33.91 6.76
N LEU A 928 -24.56 33.53 6.66
CA LEU A 928 -24.12 32.17 6.97
C LEU A 928 -24.46 31.75 8.41
N ARG A 929 -24.21 32.61 9.41
CA ARG A 929 -24.55 32.32 10.82
C ARG A 929 -26.04 32.07 11.07
N ASP A 930 -26.92 32.59 10.21
CA ASP A 930 -28.36 32.41 10.33
C ASP A 930 -28.85 31.09 9.72
N GLY A 931 -28.00 30.41 8.94
CA GLY A 931 -28.31 29.13 8.29
C GLY A 931 -27.93 27.90 9.09
N PHE A 932 -26.99 27.99 10.05
CA PHE A 932 -26.42 26.81 10.69
C PHE A 932 -27.47 25.95 11.41
N PHE A 933 -27.66 24.70 10.97
CA PHE A 933 -28.66 23.74 11.50
C PHE A 933 -30.09 24.28 11.56
N LYS A 934 -30.45 25.21 10.66
CA LYS A 934 -31.81 25.77 10.52
C LYS A 934 -32.39 25.46 9.13
N PRO A 935 -32.55 24.18 8.75
CA PRO A 935 -32.92 23.78 7.39
C PRO A 935 -34.36 24.12 6.97
N ASP A 936 -35.23 24.58 7.87
CA ASP A 936 -36.62 24.98 7.53
C ASP A 936 -36.67 26.01 6.40
N ILE A 937 -35.61 26.81 6.23
CA ILE A 937 -35.50 27.74 5.11
C ILE A 937 -35.63 27.04 3.75
N ILE A 938 -35.14 25.81 3.60
CA ILE A 938 -35.19 25.03 2.34
C ILE A 938 -36.62 24.60 1.98
N LEU A 939 -37.54 24.55 2.95
CA LEU A 939 -38.95 24.23 2.72
C LEU A 939 -39.71 25.36 2.02
N GLN A 940 -39.14 26.57 1.96
CA GLN A 940 -39.74 27.69 1.26
C GLN A 940 -39.68 27.49 -0.26
N PRO A 941 -40.65 28.02 -1.02
CA PRO A 941 -40.67 27.86 -2.48
C PRO A 941 -39.36 28.25 -3.15
N ARG A 942 -38.89 27.39 -4.06
CA ARG A 942 -37.74 27.64 -4.96
C ARG A 942 -36.38 27.80 -4.28
N MET A 943 -36.24 27.54 -2.98
CA MET A 943 -34.96 27.78 -2.29
C MET A 943 -33.81 26.92 -2.80
N VAL A 944 -34.06 25.65 -3.10
CA VAL A 944 -33.07 24.76 -3.74
C VAL A 944 -32.58 25.37 -5.06
N ASP A 945 -33.52 25.84 -5.86
CA ASP A 945 -33.30 26.47 -7.15
C ASP A 945 -32.54 27.80 -7.07
N GLU A 946 -32.91 28.65 -6.13
CA GLU A 946 -32.34 29.99 -5.95
C GLU A 946 -30.91 29.91 -5.41
N ILE A 947 -30.66 29.04 -4.43
CA ILE A 947 -29.32 28.79 -3.86
C ILE A 947 -28.44 28.10 -4.91
N SER A 948 -28.95 27.09 -5.63
CA SER A 948 -28.19 26.40 -6.68
C SER A 948 -27.67 27.38 -7.73
N ARG A 949 -28.52 28.29 -8.22
CA ARG A 949 -28.10 29.33 -9.18
C ARG A 949 -27.11 30.30 -8.54
N GLY A 950 -27.32 30.68 -7.28
CA GLY A 950 -26.37 31.49 -6.50
C GLY A 950 -24.99 30.87 -6.44
N LEU A 951 -24.88 29.59 -6.06
CA LEU A 951 -23.62 28.88 -5.93
C LEU A 951 -22.83 28.86 -7.23
N VAL A 952 -23.49 28.57 -8.36
CA VAL A 952 -22.80 28.41 -9.64
C VAL A 952 -22.53 29.74 -10.35
N SER A 953 -23.25 30.82 -10.05
CA SER A 953 -23.13 32.12 -10.76
C SER A 953 -22.47 33.25 -9.95
N THR A 954 -22.14 33.03 -8.69
CA THR A 954 -21.45 34.05 -7.87
C THR A 954 -20.04 33.62 -7.51
N PRO A 955 -19.11 34.56 -7.29
CA PRO A 955 -17.72 34.22 -6.97
C PRO A 955 -17.60 33.67 -5.54
N MET A 956 -16.67 32.72 -5.37
CA MET A 956 -16.10 32.39 -4.05
C MET A 956 -15.16 33.50 -3.56
N GLU A 957 -14.78 33.46 -2.28
CA GLU A 957 -13.56 34.16 -1.85
C GLU A 957 -12.32 33.49 -2.46
N THR A 958 -11.23 34.24 -2.61
CA THR A 958 -9.95 33.71 -3.09
C THR A 958 -9.35 32.76 -2.06
N LEU A 959 -8.69 31.70 -2.52
CA LEU A 959 -7.89 30.85 -1.63
C LEU A 959 -6.62 31.62 -1.24
N ASP A 960 -6.65 32.22 -0.07
CA ASP A 960 -5.54 32.95 0.53
C ASP A 960 -5.61 32.85 2.06
N GLN A 961 -4.81 33.62 2.78
CA GLN A 961 -4.87 33.59 4.23
C GLN A 961 -6.16 34.18 4.80
N PHE A 962 -6.99 34.93 4.07
CA PHE A 962 -8.16 35.61 4.63
C PHE A 962 -9.36 34.69 4.80
N ILE A 963 -10.08 34.86 5.92
CA ILE A 963 -11.21 34.00 6.28
C ILE A 963 -12.31 34.83 6.95
N THR A 964 -13.55 34.65 6.49
CA THR A 964 -14.72 35.43 6.93
C THR A 964 -15.00 35.35 8.45
N GLY A 965 -15.42 36.48 9.02
CA GLY A 965 -15.88 36.63 10.40
C GLY A 965 -17.02 35.69 10.76
N GLU A 966 -17.82 35.26 9.79
CA GLU A 966 -18.93 34.33 10.00
C GLU A 966 -18.49 32.98 10.58
N VAL A 967 -17.25 32.55 10.33
CA VAL A 967 -16.70 31.31 10.87
C VAL A 967 -15.53 31.51 11.84
N THR A 968 -14.89 32.68 11.87
CA THR A 968 -13.84 33.00 12.86
C THR A 968 -14.39 33.62 14.15
N ASN A 969 -15.59 34.20 14.15
CA ASN A 969 -16.22 34.79 15.34
C ASN A 969 -17.64 34.27 15.62
N HIS A 970 -18.36 33.82 14.59
CA HIS A 970 -19.79 33.56 14.68
C HIS A 970 -20.21 32.13 14.34
N LEU A 971 -19.25 31.18 14.31
CA LEU A 971 -19.55 29.77 14.08
C LEU A 971 -20.53 29.28 15.16
N PHE A 972 -21.69 28.78 14.71
CA PHE A 972 -22.78 28.26 15.55
C PHE A 972 -23.34 29.23 16.60
N GLU A 973 -23.08 30.54 16.47
CA GLU A 973 -23.49 31.61 17.38
C GLU A 973 -24.99 31.55 17.72
N ASP A 974 -25.31 31.73 19.00
CA ASP A 974 -26.66 32.12 19.43
C ASP A 974 -26.65 33.62 19.72
N ARG A 975 -27.36 34.39 18.89
CA ARG A 975 -27.45 35.86 19.00
C ARG A 975 -27.98 36.35 20.35
N ARG A 976 -28.67 35.48 21.11
CA ARG A 976 -29.20 35.82 22.45
C ARG A 976 -28.12 35.74 23.52
N VAL A 977 -26.99 35.09 23.24
CA VAL A 977 -25.89 34.88 24.17
C VAL A 977 -24.64 35.59 23.62
N PRO A 978 -24.21 36.71 24.25
CA PRO A 978 -23.03 37.44 23.80
C PRO A 978 -21.79 36.56 23.73
N PHE A 979 -20.99 36.71 22.67
CA PHE A 979 -19.70 36.03 22.47
C PHE A 979 -19.79 34.48 22.48
N SER A 980 -20.96 33.95 22.13
CA SER A 980 -21.22 32.50 22.13
C SER A 980 -20.68 31.77 20.90
N GLY A 981 -20.42 32.47 19.80
CA GLY A 981 -19.82 31.90 18.60
C GLY A 981 -18.40 31.37 18.85
N VAL A 982 -18.00 30.40 18.03
CA VAL A 982 -16.68 29.75 18.10
C VAL A 982 -15.83 30.15 16.88
N ASP A 983 -14.51 30.01 16.99
CA ASP A 983 -13.56 30.29 15.89
C ASP A 983 -13.13 28.99 15.21
N LEU A 984 -13.64 28.73 14.00
CA LEU A 984 -13.34 27.53 13.21
C LEU A 984 -11.85 27.39 12.89
N ILE A 985 -11.13 28.50 12.71
CA ILE A 985 -9.73 28.48 12.30
C ILE A 985 -8.83 28.23 13.49
N ALA A 986 -9.16 28.81 14.64
CA ALA A 986 -8.53 28.44 15.90
C ALA A 986 -8.79 26.95 16.22
N LEU A 987 -10.00 26.43 15.95
CA LEU A 987 -10.28 25.00 16.07
C LEU A 987 -9.46 24.15 15.09
N ASN A 988 -9.23 24.59 13.85
CA ASN A 988 -8.37 23.87 12.88
C ASN A 988 -6.93 23.76 13.38
N VAL A 989 -6.35 24.86 13.88
CA VAL A 989 -5.00 24.86 14.47
C VAL A 989 -4.94 23.93 15.68
N GLN A 990 -5.92 24.04 16.59
CA GLN A 990 -5.98 23.19 17.78
C GLN A 990 -6.19 21.71 17.42
N ARG A 991 -6.99 21.41 16.38
CA ARG A 991 -7.22 20.05 15.87
C ARG A 991 -5.96 19.46 15.25
N ALA A 992 -5.18 20.23 14.50
CA ALA A 992 -3.90 19.77 13.97
C ALA A 992 -2.92 19.40 15.10
N ARG A 993 -2.87 20.21 16.17
CA ARG A 993 -2.08 19.90 17.38
C ARG A 993 -2.61 18.66 18.12
N ASP A 994 -3.94 18.48 18.20
CA ASP A 994 -4.59 17.29 18.77
C ASP A 994 -4.27 16.01 17.99
N HIS A 995 -4.13 16.11 16.66
CA HIS A 995 -3.77 15.00 15.78
C HIS A 995 -2.25 14.75 15.69
N GLY A 996 -1.45 15.50 16.45
CA GLY A 996 0.00 15.39 16.46
C GLY A 996 0.62 15.69 15.09
N ILE A 997 0.07 16.64 14.33
CA ILE A 997 0.59 17.00 13.00
C ILE A 997 1.93 17.75 13.15
N PRO A 998 3.04 17.28 12.51
CA PRO A 998 4.30 18.00 12.42
C PRO A 998 4.19 19.44 11.90
N SER A 999 5.24 20.22 12.07
CA SER A 999 5.25 21.60 11.58
C SER A 999 5.22 21.69 10.06
N TYR A 1000 4.73 22.82 9.56
CA TYR A 1000 4.72 23.17 8.14
C TYR A 1000 6.10 22.94 7.47
N ASN A 1001 7.20 23.23 8.17
CA ASN A 1001 8.55 23.08 7.63
C ASN A 1001 8.95 21.61 7.38
N ASN A 1002 8.37 20.66 8.11
CA ASN A 1002 8.55 19.22 7.86
C ASN A 1002 7.83 18.81 6.56
N TYR A 1003 6.64 19.34 6.30
CA TYR A 1003 5.90 19.07 5.07
C TYR A 1003 6.49 19.74 3.85
N ARG A 1004 7.10 20.92 3.99
CA ARG A 1004 7.92 21.52 2.92
C ARG A 1004 8.99 20.54 2.46
N ALA A 1005 9.75 19.96 3.40
CA ALA A 1005 10.79 18.99 3.08
C ALA A 1005 10.22 17.72 2.42
N LEU A 1006 9.12 17.17 2.94
CA LEU A 1006 8.44 16.01 2.33
C LEU A 1006 7.98 16.31 0.89
N CYS A 1007 7.49 17.51 0.64
CA CYS A 1007 7.02 17.96 -0.67
C CYS A 1007 8.13 18.54 -1.54
N ASN A 1008 9.39 18.18 -1.27
CA ASN A 1008 10.57 18.56 -2.04
C ASN A 1008 10.79 20.07 -2.17
N LEU A 1009 10.31 20.84 -1.18
CA LEU A 1009 10.63 22.25 -1.00
C LEU A 1009 11.82 22.37 -0.06
N LYS A 1010 12.59 23.45 -0.21
CA LYS A 1010 13.71 23.74 0.69
C LYS A 1010 13.17 23.96 2.10
N ARG A 1011 13.64 23.18 3.08
CA ARG A 1011 13.39 23.44 4.50
C ARG A 1011 13.93 24.83 4.85
N ALA A 1012 13.11 25.67 5.48
CA ALA A 1012 13.54 26.98 5.94
C ALA A 1012 14.42 26.83 7.18
N ASN A 1013 15.58 27.48 7.20
CA ASN A 1013 16.40 27.63 8.41
C ASN A 1013 16.13 28.97 9.11
N ASP A 1014 15.65 29.95 8.34
CA ASP A 1014 15.26 31.27 8.82
C ASP A 1014 13.99 31.77 8.11
N TRP A 1015 13.54 32.96 8.50
CA TRP A 1015 12.33 33.57 7.97
C TRP A 1015 12.44 33.97 6.48
N ASP A 1016 13.66 34.27 6.00
CA ASP A 1016 13.87 34.75 4.63
C ASP A 1016 13.80 33.60 3.62
N ASP A 1017 14.15 32.37 4.04
CA ASP A 1017 13.96 31.12 3.29
C ASP A 1017 12.49 30.82 2.95
N LEU A 1018 11.51 31.53 3.53
CA LEU A 1018 10.09 31.41 3.21
C LEU A 1018 9.65 32.32 2.06
N SER A 1019 10.46 33.29 1.65
CA SER A 1019 10.09 34.37 0.71
C SER A 1019 9.71 33.90 -0.70
N ARG A 1020 10.14 32.70 -1.08
CA ARG A 1020 9.79 32.10 -2.38
C ARG A 1020 8.32 31.71 -2.43
N GLU A 1021 7.81 31.06 -1.39
CA GLU A 1021 6.43 30.58 -1.34
C GLU A 1021 5.50 31.55 -0.63
N ILE A 1022 5.94 32.30 0.38
CA ILE A 1022 5.06 33.13 1.23
C ILE A 1022 5.34 34.63 1.01
N PRO A 1023 4.31 35.49 0.91
CA PRO A 1023 4.50 36.93 0.80
C PRO A 1023 5.23 37.57 2.01
N PRO A 1024 6.11 38.57 1.81
CA PRO A 1024 6.91 39.18 2.89
C PRO A 1024 6.09 39.72 4.07
N GLU A 1025 4.91 40.28 3.81
CA GLU A 1025 3.99 40.80 4.81
C GLU A 1025 3.36 39.72 5.70
N VAL A 1026 3.26 38.48 5.19
CA VAL A 1026 2.79 37.33 5.96
C VAL A 1026 3.96 36.73 6.74
N ILE A 1027 5.16 36.66 6.15
CA ILE A 1027 6.40 36.26 6.86
C ILE A 1027 6.64 37.17 8.07
N ALA A 1028 6.47 38.49 7.90
CA ALA A 1028 6.60 39.44 9.01
C ALA A 1028 5.58 39.20 10.14
N ARG A 1029 4.37 38.70 9.81
CA ARG A 1029 3.38 38.29 10.81
C ARG A 1029 3.77 36.99 11.49
N PHE A 1030 4.23 35.97 10.75
CA PHE A 1030 4.74 34.73 11.34
C PHE A 1030 5.91 34.98 12.28
N LYS A 1031 6.87 35.81 11.89
CA LYS A 1031 8.03 36.19 12.73
C LYS A 1031 7.64 36.88 14.04
N ARG A 1032 6.47 37.54 14.09
CA ARG A 1032 5.93 38.12 15.34
C ARG A 1032 5.17 37.11 16.19
N LEU A 1033 4.67 36.04 15.58
CA LEU A 1033 3.84 35.03 16.22
C LEU A 1033 4.67 33.88 16.77
N TYR A 1034 5.40 33.20 15.89
CA TYR A 1034 6.15 31.99 16.18
C TYR A 1034 7.60 32.34 16.52
N ALA A 1035 8.20 31.58 17.43
CA ALA A 1035 9.59 31.78 17.83
C ALA A 1035 10.57 31.28 16.75
N SER A 1036 10.24 30.17 16.09
CA SER A 1036 10.99 29.57 14.98
C SER A 1036 10.10 29.26 13.78
N VAL A 1037 10.71 29.15 12.60
CA VAL A 1037 10.06 28.62 11.38
C VAL A 1037 9.64 27.15 11.56
N ASP A 1038 10.31 26.42 12.45
CA ASP A 1038 9.96 25.04 12.80
C ASP A 1038 8.72 24.91 13.69
N ASP A 1039 8.16 26.03 14.17
CA ASP A 1039 6.97 26.02 15.01
C ASP A 1039 5.66 26.21 14.25
N ILE A 1040 5.73 26.65 12.98
CA ILE A 1040 4.57 27.01 12.17
C ILE A 1040 3.66 25.79 12.02
N ASP A 1041 2.40 25.90 12.45
CA ASP A 1041 1.42 24.83 12.28
C ASP A 1041 1.10 24.65 10.77
N LEU A 1042 0.86 23.41 10.32
CA LEU A 1042 0.70 23.08 8.89
C LEU A 1042 -0.37 23.95 8.19
N PHE A 1043 -1.57 24.06 8.78
CA PHE A 1043 -2.68 24.80 8.18
C PHE A 1043 -2.36 26.28 7.90
N PRO A 1044 -2.03 27.12 8.89
CA PRO A 1044 -1.73 28.53 8.63
C PRO A 1044 -0.52 28.71 7.71
N GLY A 1045 0.52 27.87 7.84
CA GLY A 1045 1.72 27.92 6.99
C GLY A 1045 1.41 27.70 5.52
N ALA A 1046 0.79 26.56 5.19
CA ALA A 1046 0.51 26.19 3.81
C ALA A 1046 -0.63 27.00 3.16
N MET A 1047 -1.62 27.48 3.94
CA MET A 1047 -2.64 28.43 3.45
C MET A 1047 -2.04 29.79 3.04
N SER A 1048 -0.86 30.12 3.56
CA SER A 1048 -0.17 31.39 3.28
C SER A 1048 0.78 31.32 2.09
N GLU A 1049 0.91 30.15 1.45
CA GLU A 1049 1.70 29.97 0.24
C GLU A 1049 1.01 30.62 -0.97
N ARG A 1050 1.81 31.14 -1.90
CA ARG A 1050 1.36 31.60 -3.21
C ARG A 1050 0.79 30.40 -3.99
N PRO A 1051 -0.40 30.52 -4.59
CA PRO A 1051 -0.97 29.45 -5.41
C PRO A 1051 -0.06 29.04 -6.57
N LEU A 1052 -0.08 27.76 -6.91
CA LEU A 1052 0.53 27.27 -8.15
C LEU A 1052 -0.11 27.96 -9.36
N GLN A 1053 0.67 28.16 -10.43
CA GLN A 1053 0.17 28.78 -11.64
C GLN A 1053 -1.00 27.98 -12.23
N GLY A 1054 -2.20 28.58 -12.23
CA GLY A 1054 -3.43 27.95 -12.71
C GLY A 1054 -4.11 27.01 -11.72
N GLY A 1055 -3.58 26.87 -10.51
CA GLY A 1055 -4.20 26.19 -9.37
C GLY A 1055 -4.68 27.18 -8.30
N LEU A 1056 -5.31 26.66 -7.26
CA LEU A 1056 -5.79 27.44 -6.11
C LEU A 1056 -4.91 27.31 -4.88
N VAL A 1057 -4.23 26.17 -4.71
CA VAL A 1057 -3.38 25.93 -3.54
C VAL A 1057 -1.90 26.15 -3.85
N GLY A 1058 -1.12 26.46 -2.80
CA GLY A 1058 0.34 26.46 -2.86
C GLY A 1058 0.94 25.06 -2.97
N PRO A 1059 2.26 24.95 -3.20
CA PRO A 1059 2.96 23.69 -3.45
C PRO A 1059 2.78 22.64 -2.35
N THR A 1060 2.78 23.01 -1.07
CA THR A 1060 2.68 22.03 0.03
C THR A 1060 1.31 21.37 0.07
N PHE A 1061 0.23 22.15 0.00
CA PHE A 1061 -1.12 21.60 -0.07
C PHE A 1061 -1.41 20.92 -1.41
N ALA A 1062 -0.84 21.38 -2.52
CA ALA A 1062 -0.94 20.68 -3.80
C ALA A 1062 -0.36 19.27 -3.70
N CYS A 1063 0.82 19.13 -3.09
CA CYS A 1063 1.48 17.85 -2.86
C CYS A 1063 0.65 16.90 -2.00
N ILE A 1064 0.18 17.33 -0.83
CA ILE A 1064 -0.62 16.48 0.09
C ILE A 1064 -1.94 16.04 -0.56
N ILE A 1065 -2.68 16.98 -1.16
CA ILE A 1065 -3.95 16.69 -1.85
C ILE A 1065 -3.71 15.74 -3.03
N ALA A 1066 -2.68 15.99 -3.84
CA ALA A 1066 -2.40 15.14 -5.00
C ALA A 1066 -1.98 13.71 -4.61
N ILE A 1067 -1.18 13.55 -3.54
CA ILE A 1067 -0.82 12.24 -3.00
C ILE A 1067 -2.08 11.47 -2.58
N GLN A 1068 -2.99 12.12 -1.84
CA GLN A 1068 -4.24 11.48 -1.40
C GLN A 1068 -5.07 11.02 -2.59
N PHE A 1069 -5.40 11.91 -3.52
CA PHE A 1069 -6.22 11.55 -4.68
C PHE A 1069 -5.53 10.54 -5.61
N ARG A 1070 -4.18 10.53 -5.67
CA ARG A 1070 -3.45 9.49 -6.40
C ARG A 1070 -3.67 8.11 -5.77
N GLN A 1071 -3.62 8.01 -4.45
CA GLN A 1071 -3.88 6.76 -3.73
C GLN A 1071 -5.34 6.30 -3.94
N LEU A 1072 -6.31 7.20 -3.83
CA LEU A 1072 -7.74 6.88 -4.02
C LEU A 1072 -8.06 6.34 -5.43
N ARG A 1073 -7.29 6.73 -6.45
CA ARG A 1073 -7.50 6.28 -7.84
C ARG A 1073 -7.00 4.86 -8.12
N LYS A 1074 -6.03 4.33 -7.38
CA LYS A 1074 -5.36 3.04 -7.65
C LYS A 1074 -6.21 1.79 -7.32
N TYR A 1075 -7.54 1.92 -7.17
CA TYR A 1075 -8.46 0.84 -6.69
C TYR A 1075 -9.75 0.60 -7.50
N PRO A 1076 -9.67 0.06 -8.72
CA PRO A 1076 -10.83 -0.64 -9.28
C PRO A 1076 -10.54 -2.10 -9.68
N ALA A 1077 -11.08 -3.06 -8.91
CA ALA A 1077 -11.19 -4.47 -9.31
C ALA A 1077 -12.35 -4.70 -10.31
N VAL A 1078 -13.34 -3.81 -10.30
CA VAL A 1078 -14.57 -3.90 -11.12
C VAL A 1078 -14.66 -2.70 -12.06
N ARG A 1079 -15.06 -2.93 -13.31
CA ARG A 1079 -15.18 -1.92 -14.38
C ARG A 1079 -16.57 -1.87 -15.01
N PHE A 1080 -16.96 -0.70 -15.50
CA PHE A 1080 -18.08 -0.56 -16.45
C PHE A 1080 -17.67 -1.09 -17.82
N THR A 1081 -18.64 -1.38 -18.71
CA THR A 1081 -18.32 -1.63 -20.12
C THR A 1081 -17.84 -0.34 -20.79
N GLU A 1082 -17.17 -0.41 -21.94
CA GLU A 1082 -16.68 0.80 -22.62
C GLU A 1082 -17.82 1.71 -23.08
N ALA A 1083 -18.95 1.14 -23.49
CA ALA A 1083 -20.16 1.89 -23.84
C ALA A 1083 -20.70 2.65 -22.61
N GLN A 1084 -20.86 1.97 -21.48
CA GLN A 1084 -21.28 2.58 -20.22
C GLN A 1084 -20.30 3.67 -19.76
N LEU A 1085 -18.99 3.42 -19.86
CA LEU A 1085 -17.96 4.38 -19.49
C LEU A 1085 -17.96 5.62 -20.41
N SER A 1086 -18.23 5.44 -21.70
CA SER A 1086 -18.43 6.55 -22.65
C SER A 1086 -19.61 7.43 -22.25
N GLU A 1087 -20.70 6.82 -21.77
CA GLU A 1087 -21.86 7.56 -21.27
C GLU A 1087 -21.56 8.31 -19.96
N ILE A 1088 -20.83 7.70 -19.02
CA ILE A 1088 -20.40 8.36 -17.76
C ILE A 1088 -19.49 9.58 -18.04
N ARG A 1089 -18.61 9.49 -19.04
CA ARG A 1089 -17.70 10.59 -19.41
C ARG A 1089 -18.40 11.83 -19.97
N LYS A 1090 -19.70 11.75 -20.29
CA LYS A 1090 -20.50 12.92 -20.70
C LYS A 1090 -20.97 13.75 -19.51
N THR A 1091 -20.91 13.20 -18.29
CA THR A 1091 -21.42 13.87 -17.10
C THR A 1091 -20.64 15.15 -16.81
N THR A 1092 -21.38 16.21 -16.51
CA THR A 1092 -20.84 17.42 -15.91
C THR A 1092 -21.64 17.80 -14.67
N LEU A 1093 -21.02 18.48 -13.71
CA LEU A 1093 -21.76 18.98 -12.53
C LEU A 1093 -22.91 19.91 -12.94
N ALA A 1094 -22.67 20.77 -13.94
CA ALA A 1094 -23.70 21.67 -14.49
C ALA A 1094 -24.93 20.90 -15.00
N LYS A 1095 -24.72 19.78 -15.69
CA LYS A 1095 -25.82 18.94 -16.17
C LYS A 1095 -26.59 18.28 -15.03
N ILE A 1096 -25.90 17.77 -14.00
CA ILE A 1096 -26.57 17.21 -12.81
C ILE A 1096 -27.47 18.27 -12.17
N PHE A 1097 -27.01 19.50 -12.00
CA PHE A 1097 -27.87 20.57 -11.50
C PHE A 1097 -29.07 20.81 -12.43
N CYS A 1098 -28.85 21.02 -13.73
CA CYS A 1098 -29.91 21.23 -14.72
C CYS A 1098 -31.06 20.21 -14.65
N GLU A 1099 -30.76 18.93 -14.52
CA GLU A 1099 -31.76 17.85 -14.46
C GLU A 1099 -32.56 17.85 -13.14
N ASN A 1100 -31.97 18.38 -12.09
CA ASN A 1100 -32.47 18.23 -10.71
C ASN A 1100 -33.04 19.54 -10.13
N LEU A 1101 -33.03 20.65 -10.89
CA LEU A 1101 -33.78 21.88 -10.58
C LEU A 1101 -35.28 21.73 -10.87
N ASP A 1102 -36.10 22.49 -10.13
CA ASP A 1102 -37.54 22.58 -10.33
C ASP A 1102 -37.90 23.33 -11.62
N ILE A 1103 -37.21 24.44 -11.87
CA ILE A 1103 -37.38 25.26 -13.08
C ILE A 1103 -36.10 25.14 -13.92
N PRO A 1104 -36.02 24.21 -14.88
CA PRO A 1104 -34.86 24.16 -15.77
C PRO A 1104 -34.79 25.45 -16.59
N GLY A 1105 -33.62 26.09 -16.58
CA GLY A 1105 -33.36 27.33 -17.31
C GLY A 1105 -32.09 27.22 -18.14
N ASP A 1106 -31.32 28.30 -18.17
CA ASP A 1106 -29.98 28.29 -18.72
C ASP A 1106 -28.95 27.99 -17.61
N MET A 1107 -27.85 27.34 -17.98
CA MET A 1107 -26.74 27.03 -17.08
C MET A 1107 -25.44 27.14 -17.86
N GLN A 1108 -24.38 27.63 -17.23
CA GLN A 1108 -23.05 27.62 -17.83
C GLN A 1108 -22.50 26.19 -17.91
N ARG A 1109 -21.60 25.92 -18.87
CA ARG A 1109 -21.13 24.56 -19.15
C ARG A 1109 -20.30 23.95 -18.01
N ALA A 1110 -19.47 24.77 -17.36
CA ALA A 1110 -18.69 24.38 -16.19
C ALA A 1110 -19.26 25.06 -14.94
N ALA A 1111 -19.80 24.28 -14.00
CA ALA A 1111 -20.46 24.81 -12.80
C ALA A 1111 -19.48 25.49 -11.83
N PHE A 1112 -18.21 25.06 -11.84
CA PHE A 1112 -17.13 25.61 -11.02
C PHE A 1112 -16.55 26.92 -11.54
N ASP A 1113 -16.82 27.27 -12.79
CA ASP A 1113 -16.29 28.49 -13.41
C ASP A 1113 -17.44 29.52 -13.47
N LEU A 1114 -17.11 30.80 -13.26
CA LEU A 1114 -18.06 31.89 -13.40
C LEU A 1114 -18.61 31.95 -14.84
N PRO A 1115 -19.87 32.40 -15.00
CA PRO A 1115 -20.47 32.57 -16.31
C PRO A 1115 -19.71 33.65 -17.11
N SER A 1116 -19.44 33.37 -18.38
CA SER A 1116 -18.77 34.30 -19.30
C SER A 1116 -19.34 34.11 -20.69
N ASN A 1117 -19.68 35.20 -21.39
CA ASN A 1117 -20.27 35.13 -22.73
C ASN A 1117 -19.41 34.36 -23.75
N PHE A 1118 -18.10 34.25 -23.52
CA PHE A 1118 -17.18 33.57 -24.42
C PHE A 1118 -16.58 32.29 -23.82
N LEU A 1119 -16.03 32.36 -22.60
CA LEU A 1119 -15.27 31.25 -22.01
C LEU A 1119 -16.15 30.19 -21.34
N ASN A 1120 -17.31 30.58 -20.81
CA ASN A 1120 -18.23 29.68 -20.12
C ASN A 1120 -19.68 30.19 -20.27
N PRO A 1121 -20.21 30.20 -21.51
CA PRO A 1121 -21.51 30.78 -21.79
C PRO A 1121 -22.61 29.97 -21.13
N ARG A 1122 -23.65 30.67 -20.66
CA ARG A 1122 -24.91 30.03 -20.28
C ARG A 1122 -25.58 29.49 -21.53
N VAL A 1123 -25.97 28.23 -21.49
CA VAL A 1123 -26.70 27.55 -22.56
C VAL A 1123 -27.96 26.93 -21.99
N PRO A 1124 -29.02 26.75 -22.81
CA PRO A 1124 -30.22 26.08 -22.35
C PRO A 1124 -29.89 24.64 -21.89
N CYS A 1125 -30.37 24.25 -20.70
CA CYS A 1125 -30.05 22.95 -20.08
C CYS A 1125 -30.28 21.73 -20.99
N HIS A 1126 -31.26 21.80 -21.91
CA HIS A 1126 -31.59 20.72 -22.85
C HIS A 1126 -30.53 20.52 -23.96
N THR A 1127 -29.66 21.50 -24.20
CA THR A 1127 -28.59 21.40 -25.20
C THR A 1127 -27.33 20.72 -24.66
N MET A 1128 -27.21 20.56 -23.35
CA MET A 1128 -26.09 19.89 -22.72
C MET A 1128 -26.18 18.37 -22.89
N PRO A 1129 -25.06 17.67 -23.15
CA PRO A 1129 -25.04 16.21 -23.26
C PRO A 1129 -25.67 15.53 -22.04
N GLN A 1130 -26.48 14.50 -22.27
CA GLN A 1130 -27.09 13.69 -21.23
C GLN A 1130 -26.57 12.26 -21.32
N ILE A 1131 -26.47 11.59 -20.17
CA ILE A 1131 -26.18 10.16 -20.09
C ILE A 1131 -27.31 9.36 -20.75
N ASP A 1132 -26.98 8.49 -21.71
CA ASP A 1132 -27.93 7.55 -22.27
C ASP A 1132 -27.92 6.24 -21.48
N LEU A 1133 -28.97 6.02 -20.68
CA LEU A 1133 -29.11 4.82 -19.86
C LEU A 1133 -29.44 3.56 -20.69
N SER A 1134 -29.67 3.68 -22.00
CA SER A 1134 -29.82 2.52 -22.90
C SER A 1134 -28.58 1.62 -22.91
N ALA A 1135 -27.40 2.17 -22.60
CA ALA A 1135 -26.15 1.40 -22.44
C ALA A 1135 -26.16 0.41 -21.25
N TRP A 1136 -27.16 0.50 -20.35
CA TRP A 1136 -27.39 -0.46 -19.27
C TRP A 1136 -28.52 -1.45 -19.59
N ARG A 1137 -29.10 -1.42 -20.80
CA ARG A 1137 -30.14 -2.36 -21.21
C ARG A 1137 -29.60 -3.79 -21.20
N GLU A 1138 -30.25 -4.65 -20.44
CA GLU A 1138 -30.09 -6.09 -20.56
C GLU A 1138 -31.07 -6.60 -21.60
N ASN A 1139 -30.55 -7.25 -22.63
CA ASN A 1139 -31.39 -8.04 -23.51
C ASN A 1139 -31.82 -9.27 -22.70
N VAL A 1140 -33.11 -9.43 -22.45
CA VAL A 1140 -33.66 -10.73 -22.04
C VAL A 1140 -33.54 -11.66 -23.24
N VAL A 1141 -32.35 -12.24 -23.46
CA VAL A 1141 -32.08 -13.04 -24.66
C VAL A 1141 -32.76 -14.40 -24.50
N GLN A 1142 -33.91 -14.55 -25.16
CA GLN A 1142 -34.42 -15.85 -25.60
C GLN A 1142 -33.42 -16.43 -26.62
N GLY A 1143 -32.43 -17.18 -26.16
CA GLY A 1143 -31.55 -18.02 -26.99
C GLY A 1143 -30.93 -17.40 -28.26
N CYS A 1144 -30.35 -18.24 -29.10
CA CYS A 1144 -29.82 -17.91 -30.42
C CYS A 1144 -30.58 -18.69 -31.48
N GLN A 1145 -30.70 -18.16 -32.70
CA GLN A 1145 -31.16 -18.92 -33.86
C GLN A 1145 -29.93 -19.45 -34.61
N ILE A 1146 -29.71 -20.77 -34.58
CA ILE A 1146 -28.57 -21.44 -35.21
C ILE A 1146 -29.13 -22.53 -36.15
N GLY A 1147 -28.83 -22.42 -37.45
CA GLY A 1147 -29.31 -23.39 -38.45
C GLY A 1147 -30.83 -23.50 -38.56
N GLY A 1148 -31.56 -22.41 -38.28
CA GLY A 1148 -33.03 -22.38 -38.25
C GLY A 1148 -33.67 -23.01 -37.00
N ARG A 1149 -32.88 -23.31 -35.96
CA ARG A 1149 -33.37 -23.83 -34.67
C ARG A 1149 -33.04 -22.86 -33.54
N HIS A 1150 -33.92 -22.80 -32.55
CA HIS A 1150 -33.68 -22.07 -31.32
C HIS A 1150 -32.74 -22.86 -30.40
N VAL A 1151 -31.68 -22.22 -29.92
CA VAL A 1151 -30.62 -22.80 -29.09
C VAL A 1151 -30.47 -21.95 -27.83
N ASN A 1152 -30.54 -22.55 -26.65
CA ASN A 1152 -30.41 -21.80 -25.41
C ASN A 1152 -28.96 -21.34 -25.21
N VAL A 1153 -28.76 -20.26 -24.45
CA VAL A 1153 -27.42 -19.80 -24.08
C VAL A 1153 -26.70 -20.91 -23.31
N GLY A 1154 -25.47 -21.24 -23.73
CA GLY A 1154 -24.66 -22.34 -23.21
C GLY A 1154 -24.74 -23.63 -24.03
N ASP A 1155 -25.78 -23.78 -24.85
CA ASP A 1155 -25.94 -24.94 -25.73
C ASP A 1155 -25.26 -24.72 -27.09
N SER A 1156 -24.87 -25.83 -27.73
CA SER A 1156 -24.29 -25.83 -29.08
C SER A 1156 -25.22 -26.49 -30.10
N ALA A 1157 -25.13 -26.03 -31.34
CA ALA A 1157 -25.84 -26.60 -32.48
C ALA A 1157 -24.99 -26.52 -33.75
N PHE A 1158 -25.27 -27.42 -34.68
CA PHE A 1158 -24.57 -27.50 -35.97
C PHE A 1158 -25.46 -26.86 -37.05
N PRO A 1159 -25.17 -25.63 -37.52
CA PRO A 1159 -25.91 -25.06 -38.65
C PRO A 1159 -25.63 -25.78 -39.97
N SER A 1160 -24.50 -26.49 -40.06
CA SER A 1160 -24.09 -27.28 -41.21
C SER A 1160 -23.20 -28.45 -40.77
N PRO A 1161 -22.99 -29.48 -41.61
CA PRO A 1161 -22.27 -30.69 -41.20
C PRO A 1161 -20.81 -30.47 -40.76
N CYS A 1162 -20.15 -29.40 -41.23
CA CYS A 1162 -18.77 -29.08 -40.85
C CYS A 1162 -18.62 -27.77 -40.08
N THR A 1163 -19.70 -27.23 -39.51
CA THR A 1163 -19.66 -26.03 -38.67
C THR A 1163 -20.42 -26.28 -37.38
N SER A 1164 -19.81 -25.96 -36.23
CA SER A 1164 -20.46 -26.00 -34.93
C SER A 1164 -20.55 -24.60 -34.36
N CYS A 1165 -21.67 -24.24 -33.75
CA CYS A 1165 -21.84 -22.96 -33.09
C CYS A 1165 -22.32 -23.15 -31.65
N ILE A 1166 -21.82 -22.31 -30.75
CA ILE A 1166 -22.31 -22.20 -29.37
C ILE A 1166 -23.09 -20.91 -29.21
N CYS A 1167 -24.25 -20.98 -28.55
CA CYS A 1167 -25.02 -19.79 -28.22
C CYS A 1167 -24.45 -19.14 -26.96
N THR A 1168 -24.01 -17.88 -27.07
CA THR A 1168 -23.48 -17.09 -25.96
C THR A 1168 -24.41 -15.92 -25.64
N ASN A 1169 -24.17 -15.25 -24.51
CA ASN A 1169 -24.86 -13.99 -24.16
C ASN A 1169 -24.64 -12.88 -25.20
N GLU A 1170 -23.63 -13.01 -26.06
CA GLU A 1170 -23.29 -12.07 -27.12
C GLU A 1170 -23.82 -12.51 -28.51
N GLY A 1171 -24.50 -13.67 -28.59
CA GLY A 1171 -24.99 -14.28 -29.84
C GLY A 1171 -24.33 -15.62 -30.17
N ALA A 1172 -24.60 -16.17 -31.35
CA ALA A 1172 -24.02 -17.44 -31.80
C ALA A 1172 -22.57 -17.27 -32.26
N GLN A 1173 -21.64 -18.03 -31.65
CA GLN A 1173 -20.23 -18.08 -32.05
C GLN A 1173 -19.96 -19.41 -32.75
N CYS A 1174 -19.49 -19.36 -34.00
CA CYS A 1174 -19.34 -20.53 -34.87
C CYS A 1174 -17.88 -20.83 -35.20
N ALA A 1175 -17.54 -22.12 -35.27
CA ALA A 1175 -16.23 -22.61 -35.68
C ALA A 1175 -16.35 -23.76 -36.70
N SER A 1176 -15.45 -23.75 -37.68
CA SER A 1176 -15.32 -24.83 -38.66
C SER A 1176 -14.67 -26.06 -38.04
N LEU A 1177 -15.23 -27.24 -38.31
CA LEU A 1177 -14.75 -28.51 -37.81
C LEU A 1177 -13.71 -29.10 -38.76
N ARG A 1178 -12.68 -29.71 -38.18
CA ARG A 1178 -11.72 -30.53 -38.92
C ARG A 1178 -12.24 -31.95 -39.01
N ILE A 1179 -12.48 -32.42 -40.24
CA ILE A 1179 -13.01 -33.76 -40.48
C ILE A 1179 -11.86 -34.74 -40.65
N THR A 1180 -11.84 -35.76 -39.80
CA THR A 1180 -10.81 -36.82 -39.82
C THR A 1180 -11.28 -38.09 -40.56
N ASP A 1181 -12.61 -38.30 -40.68
CA ASP A 1181 -13.22 -39.41 -41.41
C ASP A 1181 -14.45 -38.94 -42.21
N CYS A 1182 -14.26 -38.78 -43.52
CA CYS A 1182 -15.32 -38.38 -44.45
C CYS A 1182 -16.39 -39.47 -44.66
N ALA A 1183 -16.07 -40.74 -44.43
CA ALA A 1183 -17.03 -41.84 -44.54
C ALA A 1183 -17.99 -41.86 -43.34
N GLN A 1184 -17.51 -41.47 -42.15
CA GLN A 1184 -18.37 -41.26 -40.99
C GLN A 1184 -19.31 -40.08 -41.20
N LEU A 1185 -18.79 -38.94 -41.69
CA LEU A 1185 -19.61 -37.77 -41.98
C LEU A 1185 -20.76 -38.09 -42.96
N ALA A 1186 -20.49 -38.90 -43.99
CA ALA A 1186 -21.48 -39.36 -44.96
C ALA A 1186 -22.52 -40.37 -44.44
N ARG A 1187 -22.30 -40.94 -43.23
CA ARG A 1187 -23.32 -41.74 -42.52
C ARG A 1187 -24.25 -40.87 -41.68
N GLU A 1188 -23.76 -39.74 -41.20
CA GLU A 1188 -24.47 -38.84 -40.28
C GLU A 1188 -25.27 -37.75 -41.02
N TRP A 1189 -24.81 -37.35 -42.21
CA TRP A 1189 -25.44 -36.29 -43.00
C TRP A 1189 -25.66 -36.70 -44.46
N PRO A 1190 -26.75 -36.26 -45.12
CA PRO A 1190 -26.99 -36.53 -46.53
C PRO A 1190 -25.86 -35.99 -47.42
N LYS A 1191 -25.47 -36.78 -48.42
CA LYS A 1191 -24.34 -36.48 -49.31
C LYS A 1191 -24.47 -35.12 -50.02
N ASP A 1192 -25.68 -34.76 -50.42
CA ASP A 1192 -25.99 -33.48 -51.05
C ASP A 1192 -25.85 -32.29 -50.08
N VAL A 1193 -26.12 -32.48 -48.79
CA VAL A 1193 -25.95 -31.46 -47.74
C VAL A 1193 -24.47 -31.26 -47.42
N ILE A 1194 -23.69 -32.35 -47.38
CA ILE A 1194 -22.23 -32.31 -47.17
C ILE A 1194 -21.53 -31.60 -48.34
N LEU A 1195 -21.95 -31.85 -49.58
CA LEU A 1195 -21.34 -31.23 -50.76
C LEU A 1195 -21.74 -29.76 -50.96
N ARG A 1196 -22.81 -29.29 -50.31
CA ARG A 1196 -23.24 -27.88 -50.30
C ARG A 1196 -22.56 -27.06 -49.20
N ASP A 1197 -21.95 -27.71 -48.21
CA ASP A 1197 -21.14 -27.04 -47.18
C ASP A 1197 -19.72 -26.87 -47.72
N ASP A 1198 -19.28 -25.63 -47.91
CA ASP A 1198 -17.98 -25.29 -48.50
C ASP A 1198 -16.80 -25.86 -47.70
N VAL A 1199 -16.93 -25.94 -46.37
CA VAL A 1199 -15.90 -26.46 -45.46
C VAL A 1199 -15.81 -27.98 -45.57
N CYS A 1200 -16.96 -28.66 -45.63
CA CYS A 1200 -17.01 -30.10 -45.88
C CYS A 1200 -16.56 -30.46 -47.29
N SER A 1201 -16.95 -29.70 -48.30
CA SER A 1201 -16.61 -29.94 -49.70
C SER A 1201 -15.10 -29.82 -49.91
N ALA A 1202 -14.45 -28.83 -49.28
CA ALA A 1202 -13.00 -28.70 -49.31
C ALA A 1202 -12.26 -29.87 -48.64
N GLN A 1203 -12.81 -30.43 -47.55
CA GLN A 1203 -12.16 -31.50 -46.79
C GLN A 1203 -12.48 -32.92 -47.29
N CYS A 1204 -13.68 -33.12 -47.85
CA CYS A 1204 -14.24 -34.45 -48.17
C CYS A 1204 -14.77 -34.59 -49.60
N GLY A 1205 -14.80 -33.53 -50.40
CA GLY A 1205 -15.40 -33.54 -51.74
C GLY A 1205 -14.79 -34.58 -52.68
N LEU A 1206 -13.47 -34.76 -52.64
CA LEU A 1206 -12.75 -35.75 -53.46
C LEU A 1206 -13.10 -37.21 -53.11
N VAL A 1207 -13.32 -37.50 -51.82
CA VAL A 1207 -13.69 -38.85 -51.33
C VAL A 1207 -15.15 -39.16 -51.68
N LEU A 1208 -16.02 -38.15 -51.66
CA LEU A 1208 -17.46 -38.32 -51.89
C LEU A 1208 -17.82 -38.31 -53.38
N GLN A 1209 -17.00 -37.77 -54.27
CA GLN A 1209 -17.29 -37.72 -55.71
C GLN A 1209 -16.88 -38.99 -56.48
N ASN A 1210 -15.98 -39.83 -55.95
CA ASN A 1210 -15.33 -40.93 -56.71
C ASN A 1210 -15.90 -42.34 -56.49
N ASN A 1211 -17.23 -42.51 -56.44
CA ASN A 1211 -17.85 -43.85 -56.28
C ASN A 1211 -18.41 -44.50 -57.56
N ASN A 1212 -17.92 -44.13 -58.75
CA ASN A 1212 -18.28 -44.81 -60.02
C ASN A 1212 -17.05 -45.33 -60.81
N GLN A 1213 -16.56 -46.53 -60.41
CA GLN A 1213 -15.82 -47.58 -61.19
C GLN A 1213 -14.47 -47.25 -61.91
N PRO A 1214 -13.69 -48.25 -62.43
CA PRO A 1214 -12.90 -49.28 -61.73
C PRO A 1214 -11.41 -49.36 -62.18
N THR A 1215 -10.57 -50.02 -61.37
CA THR A 1215 -9.25 -50.65 -61.63
C THR A 1215 -8.40 -50.28 -62.87
N SER A 1216 -7.14 -49.86 -62.68
CA SER A 1216 -5.93 -50.58 -63.18
C SER A 1216 -4.60 -49.81 -62.97
N ASN A 1217 -3.57 -50.59 -62.61
CA ASN A 1217 -2.13 -50.48 -62.90
C ASN A 1217 -1.28 -49.23 -62.54
N ILE A 1218 -0.38 -49.48 -61.58
CA ILE A 1218 0.99 -48.93 -61.37
C ILE A 1218 1.87 -49.25 -62.63
N PRO A 1219 3.02 -48.61 -63.02
CA PRO A 1219 4.04 -47.81 -62.28
C PRO A 1219 4.60 -46.55 -62.99
N GLY A 1220 5.44 -45.75 -62.30
CA GLY A 1220 6.44 -44.92 -62.99
C GLY A 1220 7.15 -43.81 -62.20
N LEU A 1221 8.27 -44.19 -61.58
CA LEU A 1221 9.45 -43.43 -61.11
C LEU A 1221 9.72 -41.98 -61.64
N THR A 1222 10.20 -41.17 -60.69
CA THR A 1222 11.33 -40.19 -60.72
C THR A 1222 11.24 -38.84 -61.47
N ALA A 1223 11.16 -37.75 -60.67
CA ALA A 1223 12.08 -36.58 -60.49
C ALA A 1223 12.71 -35.83 -61.71
N PRO A 1224 13.23 -34.58 -61.59
CA PRO A 1224 12.91 -33.40 -60.76
C PRO A 1224 12.81 -32.10 -61.66
N PRO A 1225 13.43 -30.91 -61.41
CA PRO A 1225 12.75 -29.64 -61.08
C PRO A 1225 13.02 -28.45 -62.04
N LEU A 1226 12.66 -27.21 -61.59
CA LEU A 1226 13.11 -25.86 -62.05
C LEU A 1226 12.32 -25.31 -63.28
N HIS A 1227 12.04 -24.02 -63.48
CA HIS A 1227 12.45 -22.75 -62.88
C HIS A 1227 11.65 -21.60 -63.53
N ARG A 1228 11.52 -20.46 -62.81
CA ARG A 1228 11.58 -19.05 -63.31
C ARG A 1228 10.48 -18.56 -64.28
N ALA A 1229 10.04 -17.31 -64.28
CA ALA A 1229 10.34 -16.11 -63.49
C ALA A 1229 9.35 -14.98 -63.90
N ALA A 1230 9.12 -14.03 -62.96
CA ALA A 1230 9.06 -12.56 -63.13
C ALA A 1230 8.02 -11.94 -64.10
N ARG A 1231 7.46 -10.73 -63.92
CA ARG A 1231 7.84 -9.44 -63.29
C ARG A 1231 6.54 -8.61 -63.16
N SER A 1232 6.19 -8.02 -62.02
CA SER A 1232 6.53 -6.68 -61.47
C SER A 1232 5.61 -5.50 -61.84
N ARG A 1233 5.10 -4.79 -60.81
CA ARG A 1233 5.13 -3.32 -60.52
C ARG A 1233 3.97 -2.97 -59.56
N SER A 1234 4.19 -2.72 -58.24
CA SER A 1234 4.66 -1.50 -57.52
C SER A 1234 3.62 -0.35 -57.51
N LEU A 1235 3.01 0.07 -56.37
CA LEU A 1235 3.48 0.99 -55.31
C LEU A 1235 2.35 1.19 -54.24
N PRO A 1236 2.52 1.90 -53.09
CA PRO A 1236 3.41 1.65 -51.95
C PRO A 1236 2.63 1.55 -50.60
N VAL A 1237 3.18 0.82 -49.62
CA VAL A 1237 2.74 0.89 -48.22
C VAL A 1237 3.68 1.82 -47.47
N VAL A 1238 3.11 2.89 -46.88
CA VAL A 1238 3.82 3.82 -46.00
C VAL A 1238 3.95 3.16 -44.62
N THR A 1239 5.18 2.83 -44.24
CA THR A 1239 5.56 2.49 -42.87
C THR A 1239 5.84 3.77 -42.08
N PHE A 1240 5.12 4.00 -40.99
CA PHE A 1240 5.43 5.05 -40.01
C PHE A 1240 6.37 4.46 -38.95
N GLN A 1241 7.68 4.64 -39.14
CA GLN A 1241 8.66 4.57 -38.07
C GLN A 1241 8.94 5.99 -37.57
N GLY A 1242 8.97 6.18 -36.24
CA GLY A 1242 9.60 7.34 -35.62
C GLY A 1242 8.70 8.18 -34.71
N PHE A 1243 8.49 7.72 -33.47
CA PHE A 1243 8.36 8.61 -32.30
C PHE A 1243 8.85 7.85 -31.07
N ARG A 1244 10.10 8.09 -30.65
CA ARG A 1244 10.59 7.74 -29.31
C ARG A 1244 10.20 8.88 -28.38
N PHE A 1245 9.51 8.58 -27.28
CA PHE A 1245 9.37 9.54 -26.18
C PHE A 1245 10.74 9.77 -25.53
N PRO A 1246 11.06 11.00 -25.09
CA PRO A 1246 12.25 11.24 -24.27
C PRO A 1246 12.10 10.51 -22.93
N ASP A 1247 13.18 9.88 -22.52
CA ASP A 1247 13.33 9.30 -21.19
C ASP A 1247 13.33 10.42 -20.14
N LEU A 1248 12.31 10.44 -19.29
CA LEU A 1248 12.09 11.43 -18.23
C LEU A 1248 12.45 10.87 -16.85
N THR A 1249 13.16 9.75 -16.79
CA THR A 1249 13.70 9.17 -15.53
C THR A 1249 14.49 10.16 -14.66
N PRO A 1250 15.09 11.28 -15.14
CA PRO A 1250 15.77 12.24 -14.26
C PRO A 1250 14.86 13.20 -13.46
N TYR A 1251 13.52 13.14 -13.61
CA TYR A 1251 12.62 14.16 -13.04
C TYR A 1251 11.46 13.62 -12.18
N ILE A 1252 11.49 12.35 -11.81
CA ILE A 1252 10.50 11.75 -10.91
C ILE A 1252 11.24 11.13 -9.72
N GLY A 1253 11.46 11.95 -8.69
CA GLY A 1253 11.87 11.52 -7.35
C GLY A 1253 10.66 11.25 -6.46
#